data_AF-A0A0D8XWS4-F1
#
_entry.id   AF-A0A0D8XWS4-F1
#
_cell.length_a   1.000
_cell.length_b   1.000
_cell.length_c   1.000
_cell.angle_alpha   90.00
_cell.angle_beta   90.00
_cell.angle_gamma   90.00
#
_symmetry.space_group_name_H-M   'P 1'
#
loop_
_entity.id
_entity.type
_entity.pdbx_description
1 polymer ?
#
loop_
_entity_poly.entity_id
_entity_poly.type
_entity_poly.pdbx_seq_one_letter_code
_entity_poly.pdbx_strand_id
1 'polypeptide(L)'
;VNIPTLITASKEPPSAWTVLQPRSQLTQVIVAYGTTFYSGCQGEQLVLIDTPFAESDGQYARMVVSSDHSFIALYHSSRLIQITSVDLSKQISRISVPGDQSIYRFGWVGLNAVFLQRTPTHIQLFNVRDEAAHYDLHMEFVQIGVENDGIKLYTNTGMEFLCPVSPEEQAVLGVASTSDGALLYEAAQWLDSNKSHKSYEYAMQISDISLAISQCISAAFSTWSPKMQKTLLKASHFGRAFSTGFDTNSFVRVLRELRVLNEIHRERIGIPITEAQFKELGESCLINRLIDIEAYGLAAEICSWLGREPQEGIDRVLLEWVRRSINKVASLRNAHELNMEALDEKIARKLLCYPHVSLAENKYFANFKDAAKRAIDAKLPKLARLLIKREKDDSKQVHVLLQLGDVQEALSKAAAAQRPQLMHQVIRHLMKEQKRAEYELAIRKIPLAQCLYQDLVRRDNERASGRMMLALLEQASDFERQIMFHLDSVENGMNPNERLDSLRRAKEAARNMGDKGVEELLIDVAAFAPCQLERHQEHMTIRETVIEYAGDPQKVAQLKHQAKLSEKQLVEESLFIVYLWTIEGLAKMGKMEQLFDMAQKRSPVGYVPFIKACIKYNRREEGKKYFAKVSGYQDLVAAYLALGNFVGAAKMAFDRRDRDTLQHIFMKSHSNKEAYSKVGQLVKSL
;
A
#
# COMPACT_ATOMS: atom_id res chain seq x y z
N VAL A 1 -61.73 -23.02 22.77
CA VAL A 1 -60.76 -22.28 21.93
C VAL A 1 -60.81 -20.84 22.38
N ASN A 2 -60.00 -20.49 23.39
CA ASN A 2 -59.97 -19.14 23.96
C ASN A 2 -59.14 -18.25 23.04
N ILE A 3 -59.81 -17.25 22.47
CA ILE A 3 -59.21 -16.20 21.65
C ILE A 3 -58.31 -15.37 22.58
N PRO A 4 -57.04 -15.08 22.24
CA PRO A 4 -56.23 -14.16 23.02
C PRO A 4 -56.89 -12.78 22.96
N THR A 5 -57.25 -12.23 24.11
CA THR A 5 -57.79 -10.88 24.24
C THR A 5 -56.77 -9.87 23.72
N LEU A 6 -57.02 -9.37 22.50
CA LEU A 6 -56.34 -8.25 21.88
C LEU A 6 -56.62 -6.99 22.68
N ILE A 7 -55.57 -6.35 23.21
CA ILE A 7 -55.70 -5.03 23.83
C ILE A 7 -55.59 -3.97 22.74
N THR A 8 -56.71 -3.32 22.47
CA THR A 8 -56.71 -1.93 21.99
C THR A 8 -56.00 -1.08 23.04
N ALA A 9 -54.87 -0.48 22.68
CA ALA A 9 -54.03 0.36 23.54
C ALA A 9 -54.87 1.22 24.51
N SER A 10 -54.79 0.91 25.81
CA SER A 10 -55.25 1.83 26.84
C SER A 10 -54.50 3.15 26.68
N LYS A 11 -55.20 4.29 26.79
CA LYS A 11 -54.58 5.62 26.71
C LYS A 11 -53.71 5.96 27.94
N GLU A 12 -53.67 5.08 28.92
CA GLU A 12 -52.92 5.26 30.16
C GLU A 12 -51.49 4.73 30.01
N PRO A 13 -50.48 5.42 30.57
CA PRO A 13 -49.10 4.94 30.53
C PRO A 13 -48.96 3.64 31.35
N PRO A 14 -48.02 2.76 30.98
CA PRO A 14 -47.75 1.55 31.75
C PRO A 14 -47.20 1.89 33.14
N SER A 15 -47.56 1.06 34.13
CA SER A 15 -47.12 1.26 35.52
C SER A 15 -45.62 1.01 35.68
N ALA A 16 -45.08 0.05 34.93
CA ALA A 16 -43.65 -0.17 34.78
C ALA A 16 -43.36 -0.80 33.42
N TRP A 17 -42.13 -0.66 32.94
CA TRP A 17 -41.65 -1.34 31.75
C TRP A 17 -40.14 -1.50 31.82
N THR A 18 -39.61 -2.47 31.07
CA THR A 18 -38.18 -2.66 30.90
C THR A 18 -37.88 -3.21 29.51
N VAL A 19 -36.62 -3.09 29.09
CA VAL A 19 -36.14 -3.60 27.81
C VAL A 19 -35.18 -4.76 28.06
N LEU A 20 -35.34 -5.80 27.25
CA LEU A 20 -34.45 -6.94 27.16
C LEU A 20 -33.81 -6.92 25.78
N GLN A 21 -32.47 -6.89 25.72
CA GLN A 21 -31.75 -6.99 24.46
C GLN A 21 -30.74 -8.14 24.53
N PRO A 22 -31.18 -9.40 24.34
CA PRO A 22 -30.27 -10.52 24.23
C PRO A 22 -29.36 -10.34 23.02
N ARG A 23 -28.06 -10.69 23.14
CA ARG A 23 -27.04 -10.47 22.09
C ARG A 23 -27.39 -11.05 20.71
N SER A 24 -28.31 -12.01 20.63
CA SER A 24 -28.68 -12.74 19.42
C SER A 24 -30.17 -12.68 19.06
N GLN A 25 -30.97 -11.87 19.77
CA GLN A 25 -32.42 -11.77 19.55
C GLN A 25 -32.86 -10.32 19.31
N LEU A 26 -34.05 -10.15 18.74
CA LEU A 26 -34.67 -8.83 18.62
C LEU A 26 -34.87 -8.23 20.00
N THR A 27 -34.75 -6.90 20.10
CA THR A 27 -35.06 -6.18 21.33
C THR A 27 -36.50 -6.44 21.74
N GLN A 28 -36.66 -7.04 22.92
CA GLN A 28 -37.94 -7.38 23.52
C GLN A 28 -38.28 -6.36 24.59
N VAL A 29 -39.51 -5.86 24.58
CA VAL A 29 -40.03 -4.96 25.60
C VAL A 29 -40.97 -5.75 26.50
N ILE A 30 -40.86 -5.54 27.81
CA ILE A 30 -41.78 -6.08 28.80
C ILE A 30 -42.46 -4.90 29.49
N VAL A 31 -43.79 -4.94 29.55
CA VAL A 31 -44.63 -3.84 30.02
C VAL A 31 -45.61 -4.38 31.05
N ALA A 32 -45.72 -3.71 32.19
CA ALA A 32 -46.73 -3.99 33.20
C ALA A 32 -47.81 -2.89 33.21
N TYR A 33 -49.07 -3.31 33.23
CA TYR A 33 -50.23 -2.46 33.53
C TYR A 33 -50.90 -2.97 34.80
N GLY A 34 -50.63 -2.30 35.92
CA GLY A 34 -51.12 -2.72 37.23
C GLY A 34 -50.45 -4.03 37.64
N THR A 35 -51.20 -5.13 37.55
CA THR A 35 -50.78 -6.50 37.89
C THR A 35 -50.59 -7.40 36.66
N THR A 36 -50.91 -6.90 35.45
CA THR A 36 -50.84 -7.67 34.19
C THR A 36 -49.58 -7.35 33.40
N PHE A 37 -48.94 -8.38 32.82
CA PHE A 37 -47.69 -8.25 32.07
C PHE A 37 -47.87 -8.56 30.59
N TYR A 38 -47.22 -7.78 29.74
CA TYR A 38 -47.19 -7.94 28.29
C TYR A 38 -45.77 -7.93 27.79
N SER A 39 -45.51 -8.63 26.68
CA SER A 39 -44.24 -8.51 25.99
C SER A 39 -44.40 -8.53 24.47
N GLY A 40 -43.49 -7.84 23.78
CA GLY A 40 -43.41 -7.87 22.32
C GLY A 40 -42.01 -7.50 21.85
N CYS A 41 -41.66 -7.97 20.65
CA CYS A 41 -40.41 -7.63 19.98
C CYS A 41 -40.59 -6.42 19.05
N GLN A 42 -39.47 -5.86 18.59
CA GLN A 42 -39.50 -4.78 17.60
C GLN A 42 -40.31 -5.18 16.34
N GLY A 43 -41.38 -4.44 16.06
CA GLY A 43 -42.26 -4.69 14.91
C GLY A 43 -43.44 -5.64 15.20
N GLU A 44 -43.53 -6.19 16.40
CA GLU A 44 -44.62 -7.07 16.83
C GLU A 44 -45.58 -6.35 17.80
N GLN A 45 -46.80 -6.88 17.92
CA GLN A 45 -47.75 -6.40 18.92
C GLN A 45 -47.43 -6.99 20.29
N LEU A 46 -47.82 -6.28 21.35
CA LEU A 46 -47.69 -6.76 22.72
C LEU A 46 -48.63 -7.95 22.96
N VAL A 47 -48.08 -9.06 23.46
CA VAL A 47 -48.78 -10.29 23.82
C VAL A 47 -48.84 -10.40 25.34
N LEU A 48 -50.00 -10.80 25.88
CA LEU A 48 -50.19 -11.07 27.30
C LEU A 48 -49.32 -12.26 27.74
N ILE A 49 -48.58 -12.09 28.84
CA ILE A 49 -47.78 -13.16 29.45
C ILE A 49 -48.55 -13.77 30.63
N ASP A 50 -48.51 -15.10 30.73
CA ASP A 50 -49.01 -15.81 31.90
C ASP A 50 -48.01 -15.68 33.06
N THR A 51 -48.41 -14.98 34.12
CA THR A 51 -47.55 -14.68 35.29
C THR A 51 -48.18 -15.27 36.55
N PRO A 52 -47.92 -16.55 36.89
CA PRO A 52 -48.57 -17.23 38.00
C PRO A 52 -48.20 -16.67 39.38
N PHE A 53 -47.11 -15.90 39.45
CA PHE A 53 -46.63 -15.26 40.68
C PHE A 53 -47.24 -13.87 40.93
N ALA A 54 -48.00 -13.33 39.97
CA ALA A 54 -48.47 -11.95 40.04
C ALA A 54 -49.44 -11.76 41.22
N GLU A 55 -49.21 -10.70 41.99
CA GLU A 55 -50.09 -10.34 43.10
C GLU A 55 -51.40 -9.75 42.58
N SER A 56 -52.53 -10.05 43.25
CA SER A 56 -53.86 -9.62 42.79
C SER A 56 -54.18 -8.17 43.14
N ASP A 57 -53.62 -7.67 44.24
CA ASP A 57 -53.94 -6.35 44.81
C ASP A 57 -52.72 -5.42 44.78
N GLY A 58 -52.77 -4.37 43.97
CA GLY A 58 -51.73 -3.36 43.88
C GLY A 58 -51.27 -3.11 42.45
N GLN A 59 -50.04 -2.62 42.28
CA GLN A 59 -49.41 -2.46 40.98
C GLN A 59 -47.89 -2.66 41.03
N TYR A 60 -47.33 -3.19 39.96
CA TYR A 60 -45.89 -3.21 39.74
C TYR A 60 -45.40 -1.83 39.31
N ALA A 61 -44.58 -1.21 40.16
CA ALA A 61 -44.13 0.18 39.99
C ALA A 61 -42.75 0.30 39.34
N ARG A 62 -41.88 -0.71 39.47
CA ARG A 62 -40.56 -0.75 38.83
C ARG A 62 -40.20 -2.16 38.38
N MET A 63 -39.48 -2.24 37.26
CA MET A 63 -38.98 -3.47 36.67
C MET A 63 -37.56 -3.23 36.17
N VAL A 64 -36.62 -4.12 36.52
CA VAL A 64 -35.22 -4.01 36.06
C VAL A 64 -34.68 -5.40 35.75
N VAL A 65 -34.04 -5.55 34.59
CA VAL A 65 -33.40 -6.79 34.15
C VAL A 65 -31.98 -6.87 34.71
N SER A 66 -31.51 -8.07 35.05
CA SER A 66 -30.12 -8.33 35.43
C SER A 66 -29.16 -8.11 34.25
N SER A 67 -27.87 -7.88 34.55
CA SER A 67 -26.84 -7.59 33.54
C SER A 67 -26.58 -8.75 32.56
N ASP A 68 -26.79 -9.98 33.00
CA ASP A 68 -26.67 -11.21 32.20
C ASP A 68 -27.96 -11.62 31.49
N HIS A 69 -29.05 -10.85 31.68
CA HIS A 69 -30.39 -11.16 31.17
C HIS A 69 -30.91 -12.53 31.61
N SER A 70 -30.59 -12.97 32.84
CA SER A 70 -31.13 -14.21 33.43
C SER A 70 -32.34 -13.97 34.33
N PHE A 71 -32.43 -12.80 34.97
CA PHE A 71 -33.47 -12.47 35.95
C PHE A 71 -34.09 -11.10 35.73
N ILE A 72 -35.32 -10.93 36.23
CA ILE A 72 -36.01 -9.65 36.33
C ILE A 72 -36.37 -9.41 37.78
N ALA A 73 -36.03 -8.22 38.27
CA ALA A 73 -36.45 -7.74 39.58
C ALA A 73 -37.68 -6.84 39.41
N LEU A 74 -38.74 -7.16 40.15
CA LEU A 74 -40.03 -6.49 40.11
C LEU A 74 -40.30 -5.88 41.48
N TYR A 75 -40.53 -4.58 41.55
CA TYR A 75 -41.04 -3.95 42.76
C TYR A 75 -42.54 -3.73 42.68
N HIS A 76 -43.24 -4.26 43.68
CA HIS A 76 -44.68 -4.18 43.81
C HIS A 76 -45.09 -3.19 44.92
N SER A 77 -46.18 -2.44 44.72
CA SER A 77 -46.68 -1.41 45.65
C SER A 77 -46.96 -1.93 47.06
N SER A 78 -47.21 -3.24 47.22
CA SER A 78 -47.40 -3.89 48.53
C SER A 78 -46.09 -4.10 49.30
N ARG A 79 -45.00 -3.41 48.92
CA ARG A 79 -43.65 -3.47 49.53
C ARG A 79 -42.99 -4.84 49.37
N LEU A 80 -43.08 -5.38 48.16
CA LEU A 80 -42.48 -6.67 47.82
C LEU A 80 -41.54 -6.48 46.64
N ILE A 81 -40.36 -7.09 46.74
CA ILE A 81 -39.50 -7.33 45.59
C ILE A 81 -39.65 -8.80 45.19
N GLN A 82 -40.08 -9.04 43.96
CA GLN A 82 -40.15 -10.37 43.38
C GLN A 82 -39.03 -10.50 42.34
N ILE A 83 -38.20 -11.53 42.50
CA ILE A 83 -37.20 -11.89 41.50
C ILE A 83 -37.76 -13.04 40.69
N THR A 84 -37.77 -12.89 39.37
CA THR A 84 -38.34 -13.86 38.45
C THR A 84 -37.35 -14.22 37.36
N SER A 85 -37.60 -15.33 36.68
CA SER A 85 -36.96 -15.61 35.39
C SER A 85 -37.34 -14.55 34.35
N VAL A 86 -36.51 -14.38 33.32
CA VAL A 86 -36.69 -13.38 32.26
C VAL A 86 -37.98 -13.55 31.46
N ASP A 87 -38.42 -14.79 31.27
CA ASP A 87 -39.69 -15.13 30.62
C ASP A 87 -40.91 -14.90 31.53
N LEU A 88 -40.71 -14.43 32.77
CA LEU A 88 -41.74 -14.28 33.80
C LEU A 88 -42.52 -15.58 34.07
N SER A 89 -41.96 -16.75 33.79
CA SER A 89 -42.64 -18.03 34.04
C SER A 89 -42.54 -18.47 35.49
N LYS A 90 -41.41 -18.16 36.15
CA LYS A 90 -41.09 -18.67 37.49
C LYS A 90 -40.60 -17.57 38.42
N GLN A 91 -41.17 -17.53 39.63
CA GLN A 91 -40.63 -16.75 40.74
C GLN A 91 -39.48 -17.49 41.41
N ILE A 92 -38.39 -16.77 41.68
CA ILE A 92 -37.16 -17.27 42.27
C ILE A 92 -37.09 -16.89 43.75
N SER A 93 -37.40 -15.64 44.08
CA SER A 93 -37.45 -15.18 45.47
C SER A 93 -38.48 -14.07 45.67
N ARG A 94 -38.93 -13.94 46.92
CA ARG A 94 -39.92 -12.97 47.37
C ARG A 94 -39.40 -12.27 48.62
N ILE A 95 -39.04 -11.00 48.47
CA ILE A 95 -38.39 -10.23 49.54
C ILE A 95 -39.37 -9.17 50.04
N SER A 96 -39.62 -9.16 51.36
CA SER A 96 -40.42 -8.11 52.00
C SER A 96 -39.55 -6.88 52.26
N VAL A 97 -40.01 -5.71 51.80
CA VAL A 97 -39.26 -4.46 51.94
C VAL A 97 -39.74 -3.72 53.20
N PRO A 98 -38.88 -3.57 54.23
CA PRO A 98 -39.25 -2.88 55.46
C PRO A 98 -39.31 -1.36 55.24
N GLY A 99 -40.40 -0.70 55.64
CA GLY A 99 -40.57 0.76 55.63
C GLY A 99 -41.73 1.28 54.77
N ASP A 100 -41.66 2.56 54.38
CA ASP A 100 -42.60 3.27 53.50
C ASP A 100 -42.55 2.78 52.02
N GLN A 101 -43.52 3.17 51.18
CA GLN A 101 -43.66 2.75 49.77
C GLN A 101 -42.87 3.61 48.77
N SER A 102 -42.34 4.78 49.18
CA SER A 102 -41.70 5.71 48.24
C SER A 102 -40.38 5.17 47.67
N ILE A 103 -40.27 5.12 46.33
CA ILE A 103 -39.06 4.72 45.63
C ILE A 103 -38.54 5.87 44.79
N TYR A 104 -37.25 6.17 44.96
CA TYR A 104 -36.51 7.06 44.09
C TYR A 104 -35.87 6.29 42.92
N ARG A 105 -35.10 5.22 43.21
CA ARG A 105 -34.47 4.34 42.21
C ARG A 105 -34.49 2.89 42.66
N PHE A 106 -34.42 1.99 41.69
CA PHE A 106 -34.37 0.55 41.89
C PHE A 106 -33.45 -0.05 40.83
N GLY A 107 -32.65 -1.05 41.20
CA GLY A 107 -31.75 -1.72 40.26
C GLY A 107 -30.96 -2.87 40.87
N TRP A 108 -30.15 -3.50 40.04
CA TRP A 108 -29.30 -4.62 40.44
C TRP A 108 -27.95 -4.16 41.01
N VAL A 109 -27.38 -4.98 41.90
CA VAL A 109 -26.00 -4.86 42.39
C VAL A 109 -25.32 -6.20 42.13
N GLY A 110 -24.70 -6.32 40.96
CA GLY A 110 -24.31 -7.63 40.42
C GLY A 110 -25.50 -8.55 40.18
N LEU A 111 -25.32 -9.86 40.35
CA LEU A 111 -26.38 -10.87 40.15
C LEU A 111 -27.01 -11.37 41.46
N ASN A 112 -26.42 -11.04 42.60
CA ASN A 112 -26.78 -11.62 43.90
C ASN A 112 -27.57 -10.65 44.80
N ALA A 113 -27.66 -9.38 44.43
CA ALA A 113 -28.34 -8.36 45.22
C ALA A 113 -29.06 -7.34 44.34
N VAL A 114 -30.07 -6.70 44.94
CA VAL A 114 -30.80 -5.57 44.36
C VAL A 114 -30.79 -4.41 45.34
N PHE A 115 -30.71 -3.18 44.82
CA PHE A 115 -30.78 -1.97 45.63
C PHE A 115 -32.11 -1.25 45.45
N LEU A 116 -32.60 -0.69 46.55
CA LEU A 116 -33.75 0.18 46.60
C LEU A 116 -33.33 1.51 47.22
N GLN A 117 -33.40 2.59 46.44
CA GLN A 117 -33.14 3.93 46.93
C GLN A 117 -34.46 4.57 47.35
N ARG A 118 -34.62 4.88 48.65
CA ARG A 118 -35.83 5.53 49.18
C ARG A 118 -35.75 7.04 49.12
N THR A 119 -34.60 7.59 49.50
CA THR A 119 -34.32 9.02 49.52
C THR A 119 -33.00 9.28 48.77
N PRO A 120 -32.66 10.55 48.48
CA PRO A 120 -31.36 10.88 47.87
C PRO A 120 -30.15 10.34 48.64
N THR A 121 -30.27 10.03 49.94
CA THR A 121 -29.15 9.62 50.81
C THR A 121 -29.28 8.24 51.44
N HIS A 122 -30.37 7.50 51.17
CA HIS A 122 -30.63 6.21 51.80
C HIS A 122 -30.89 5.12 50.75
N ILE A 123 -30.02 4.11 50.76
CA ILE A 123 -30.06 2.93 49.91
C ILE A 123 -30.22 1.69 50.79
N GLN A 124 -31.15 0.83 50.43
CA GLN A 124 -31.29 -0.50 51.01
C GLN A 124 -30.83 -1.55 50.01
N LEU A 125 -30.04 -2.52 50.46
CA LEU A 125 -29.55 -3.63 49.66
C LEU A 125 -30.24 -4.91 50.12
N PHE A 126 -30.77 -5.68 49.18
CA PHE A 126 -31.47 -6.94 49.46
C PHE A 126 -30.77 -8.09 48.75
N ASN A 127 -30.50 -9.17 49.47
CA ASN A 127 -29.95 -10.38 48.88
C ASN A 127 -31.03 -11.16 48.12
N VAL A 128 -30.72 -11.62 46.92
CA VAL A 128 -31.67 -12.32 46.05
C VAL A 128 -31.96 -13.74 46.54
N ARG A 129 -31.01 -14.38 47.23
CA ARG A 129 -31.10 -15.78 47.68
C ARG A 129 -31.44 -15.91 49.16
N ASP A 130 -31.07 -14.92 49.97
CA ASP A 130 -31.39 -14.85 51.39
C ASP A 130 -32.40 -13.72 51.64
N GLU A 131 -33.68 -14.09 51.71
CA GLU A 131 -34.80 -13.15 51.84
C GLU A 131 -34.77 -12.34 53.15
N ALA A 132 -34.04 -12.79 54.17
CA ALA A 132 -33.89 -12.08 55.44
C ALA A 132 -32.73 -11.08 55.43
N ALA A 133 -31.71 -11.31 54.60
CA ALA A 133 -30.52 -10.48 54.53
C ALA A 133 -30.78 -9.17 53.78
N HIS A 134 -30.90 -8.09 54.54
CA HIS A 134 -30.95 -6.73 54.02
C HIS A 134 -29.98 -5.82 54.78
N TYR A 135 -29.45 -4.82 54.07
CA TYR A 135 -28.48 -3.87 54.62
C TYR A 135 -28.90 -2.45 54.27
N ASP A 136 -28.88 -1.58 55.28
CA ASP A 136 -29.16 -0.16 55.10
C ASP A 136 -27.86 0.63 54.99
N LEU A 137 -27.75 1.45 53.96
CA LEU A 137 -26.63 2.34 53.73
C LEU A 137 -27.12 3.79 53.68
N HIS A 138 -26.59 4.60 54.59
CA HIS A 138 -26.79 6.04 54.62
C HIS A 138 -25.54 6.75 54.13
N MET A 139 -25.63 7.36 52.96
CA MET A 139 -24.51 8.00 52.26
C MET A 139 -25.00 9.20 51.46
N GLU A 140 -24.25 10.30 51.51
CA GLU A 140 -24.47 11.42 50.60
C GLU A 140 -23.77 11.17 49.26
N PHE A 141 -24.53 11.10 48.17
CA PHE A 141 -24.02 11.00 46.81
C PHE A 141 -24.89 11.81 45.85
N VAL A 142 -24.31 12.20 44.72
CA VAL A 142 -24.96 12.99 43.66
C VAL A 142 -25.68 12.06 42.68
N GLN A 143 -25.04 10.94 42.32
CA GLN A 143 -25.55 10.04 41.30
C GLN A 143 -25.14 8.59 41.56
N ILE A 144 -26.05 7.66 41.25
CA ILE A 144 -25.78 6.22 41.16
C ILE A 144 -25.56 5.84 39.69
N GLY A 145 -24.45 5.19 39.39
CA GLY A 145 -24.23 4.42 38.15
C GLY A 145 -24.37 2.93 38.43
N VAL A 146 -25.20 2.23 37.66
CA VAL A 146 -25.38 0.77 37.79
C VAL A 146 -24.48 0.09 36.78
N GLU A 147 -23.65 -0.84 37.26
CA GLU A 147 -22.70 -1.62 36.46
C GLU A 147 -23.06 -3.12 36.54
N ASN A 148 -22.37 -3.95 35.77
CA ASN A 148 -22.69 -5.38 35.67
C ASN A 148 -22.44 -6.18 36.97
N ASP A 149 -21.54 -5.69 37.83
CA ASP A 149 -21.00 -6.36 39.02
C ASP A 149 -21.21 -5.56 40.31
N GLY A 150 -21.75 -4.34 40.22
CA GLY A 150 -21.95 -3.47 41.37
C GLY A 150 -22.56 -2.12 41.01
N ILE A 151 -22.54 -1.20 41.96
CA ILE A 151 -23.01 0.18 41.79
C ILE A 151 -21.92 1.17 42.17
N LYS A 152 -21.79 2.23 41.37
CA LYS A 152 -20.89 3.37 41.59
C LYS A 152 -21.69 4.52 42.19
N LEU A 153 -21.32 4.94 43.38
CA LEU A 153 -21.90 6.09 44.07
C LEU A 153 -20.96 7.28 43.90
N TYR A 154 -21.35 8.23 43.06
CA TYR A 154 -20.56 9.43 42.77
C TYR A 154 -20.86 10.51 43.81
N THR A 155 -19.86 10.93 44.56
CA THR A 155 -19.93 12.04 45.51
C THR A 155 -19.34 13.31 44.88
N ASN A 156 -19.37 14.43 45.61
CA ASN A 156 -18.76 15.68 45.14
C ASN A 156 -17.23 15.59 44.99
N THR A 157 -16.58 14.65 45.68
CA THR A 157 -15.13 14.55 45.78
C THR A 157 -14.57 13.22 45.32
N GLY A 158 -15.42 12.23 45.01
CA GLY A 158 -14.95 10.89 44.69
C GLY A 158 -16.04 9.94 44.21
N MET A 159 -15.71 8.66 44.20
CA MET A 159 -16.59 7.58 43.80
C MET A 159 -16.39 6.40 44.75
N GLU A 160 -17.49 5.93 45.35
CA GLU A 160 -17.53 4.73 46.17
C GLU A 160 -18.13 3.59 45.36
N PHE A 161 -17.43 2.46 45.26
CA PHE A 161 -17.92 1.29 44.53
C PHE A 161 -18.45 0.25 45.51
N LEU A 162 -19.72 -0.13 45.35
CA LEU A 162 -20.36 -1.17 46.13
C LEU A 162 -20.63 -2.38 45.25
N CYS A 163 -20.07 -3.52 45.66
CA CYS A 163 -20.31 -4.80 45.01
C CYS A 163 -20.56 -5.89 46.04
N PRO A 164 -21.22 -6.99 45.66
CA PRO A 164 -21.27 -8.18 46.49
C PRO A 164 -19.86 -8.75 46.65
N VAL A 165 -19.54 -9.30 47.82
CA VAL A 165 -18.28 -10.02 48.05
C VAL A 165 -18.28 -11.27 47.17
N SER A 166 -17.21 -11.48 46.41
CA SER A 166 -17.08 -12.65 45.53
C SER A 166 -16.89 -13.94 46.36
N PRO A 167 -17.41 -15.09 45.90
CA PRO A 167 -17.22 -16.34 46.63
C PRO A 167 -15.75 -16.73 46.73
N GLU A 168 -14.92 -16.35 45.75
CA GLU A 168 -13.47 -16.59 45.78
C GLU A 168 -12.77 -15.71 46.82
N GLU A 169 -13.15 -14.44 46.95
CA GLU A 169 -12.64 -13.55 48.00
C GLU A 169 -13.03 -14.06 49.39
N GLN A 170 -14.30 -14.47 49.57
CA GLN A 170 -14.76 -15.07 50.81
C GLN A 170 -14.05 -16.40 51.10
N ALA A 171 -13.77 -17.22 50.07
CA ALA A 171 -13.04 -18.47 50.25
C ALA A 171 -11.61 -18.22 50.75
N VAL A 172 -10.89 -17.23 50.22
CA VAL A 172 -9.48 -17.01 50.57
C VAL A 172 -9.29 -16.12 51.81
N LEU A 173 -10.06 -15.04 51.91
CA LEU A 173 -9.90 -14.00 52.94
C LEU A 173 -11.01 -14.05 54.00
N GLY A 174 -11.96 -14.98 53.89
CA GLY A 174 -13.04 -15.15 54.85
C GLY A 174 -12.53 -15.55 56.24
N VAL A 175 -13.25 -15.10 57.27
CA VAL A 175 -12.93 -15.41 58.67
C VAL A 175 -13.06 -16.92 58.91
N ALA A 176 -12.01 -17.53 59.44
CA ALA A 176 -11.95 -18.97 59.72
C ALA A 176 -12.24 -19.86 58.50
N SER A 177 -11.93 -19.39 57.29
CA SER A 177 -12.08 -20.18 56.08
C SER A 177 -11.06 -21.32 56.04
N THR A 178 -11.56 -22.54 55.84
CA THR A 178 -10.74 -23.74 55.64
C THR A 178 -10.71 -24.16 54.17
N SER A 179 -10.93 -23.22 53.25
CA SER A 179 -10.87 -23.50 51.81
C SER A 179 -9.43 -23.76 51.35
N ASP A 180 -9.28 -24.49 50.24
CA ASP A 180 -7.99 -24.77 49.63
C ASP A 180 -7.20 -23.46 49.32
N GLY A 181 -7.89 -22.41 48.87
CA GLY A 181 -7.30 -21.09 48.63
C GLY A 181 -6.84 -20.38 49.91
N ALA A 182 -7.58 -20.48 51.02
CA ALA A 182 -7.17 -19.93 52.31
C ALA A 182 -5.93 -20.66 52.85
N LEU A 183 -5.91 -21.99 52.78
CA LEU A 183 -4.75 -22.80 53.17
C LEU A 183 -3.50 -22.44 52.38
N LEU A 184 -3.63 -22.24 51.05
CA LEU A 184 -2.52 -21.82 50.20
C LEU A 184 -2.02 -20.41 50.55
N TYR A 185 -2.95 -19.49 50.80
CA TYR A 185 -2.64 -18.13 51.22
C TYR A 185 -1.88 -18.09 52.55
N GLU A 186 -2.35 -18.85 53.56
CA GLU A 186 -1.67 -18.99 54.85
C GLU A 186 -0.31 -19.69 54.72
N ALA A 187 -0.23 -20.77 53.92
CA ALA A 187 1.04 -21.47 53.66
C ALA A 187 2.10 -20.52 53.10
N ALA A 188 1.72 -19.63 52.19
CA ALA A 188 2.62 -18.62 51.62
C ALA A 188 3.04 -17.56 52.66
N GLN A 189 2.13 -17.13 53.53
CA GLN A 189 2.48 -16.20 54.62
C GLN A 189 3.46 -16.81 55.64
N TRP A 190 3.28 -18.10 55.97
CA TRP A 190 4.20 -18.82 56.85
C TRP A 190 5.60 -18.93 56.25
N LEU A 191 5.69 -19.10 54.93
CA LEU A 191 6.97 -19.08 54.21
C LEU A 191 7.62 -17.69 54.28
N ASP A 192 6.87 -16.62 54.00
CA ASP A 192 7.34 -15.23 54.09
C ASP A 192 7.81 -14.88 55.52
N SER A 193 7.29 -15.57 56.54
CA SER A 193 7.68 -15.44 57.96
C SER A 193 8.83 -16.35 58.39
N ASN A 194 9.55 -16.97 57.46
CA ASN A 194 10.64 -17.94 57.70
C ASN A 194 10.22 -19.19 58.51
N LYS A 195 8.95 -19.61 58.44
CA LYS A 195 8.43 -20.82 59.10
C LYS A 195 8.09 -21.90 58.07
N SER A 196 9.11 -22.39 57.36
CA SER A 196 8.94 -23.33 56.23
C SER A 196 8.27 -24.65 56.61
N HIS A 197 8.47 -25.15 57.84
CA HIS A 197 7.80 -26.39 58.29
C HIS A 197 6.27 -26.23 58.33
N LYS A 198 5.77 -25.11 58.87
CA LYS A 198 4.33 -24.80 58.89
C LYS A 198 3.79 -24.55 57.49
N SER A 199 4.55 -23.86 56.65
CA SER A 199 4.17 -23.67 55.24
C SER A 199 3.92 -25.01 54.53
N TYR A 200 4.83 -25.97 54.70
CA TYR A 200 4.69 -27.30 54.12
C TYR A 200 3.50 -28.08 54.70
N GLU A 201 3.28 -28.02 56.01
CA GLU A 201 2.13 -28.65 56.67
C GLU A 201 0.79 -28.17 56.08
N TYR A 202 0.62 -26.86 55.92
CA TYR A 202 -0.59 -26.29 55.31
C TYR A 202 -0.69 -26.63 53.83
N ALA A 203 0.42 -26.61 53.08
CA ALA A 203 0.42 -26.98 51.67
C ALA A 203 0.01 -28.44 51.44
N MET A 204 0.34 -29.36 52.35
CA MET A 204 -0.07 -30.77 52.29
C MET A 204 -1.54 -31.01 52.63
N GLN A 205 -2.23 -30.05 53.27
CA GLN A 205 -3.66 -30.14 53.56
C GLN A 205 -4.53 -29.73 52.37
N ILE A 206 -3.94 -29.12 51.34
CA ILE A 206 -4.65 -28.66 50.15
C ILE A 206 -5.07 -29.86 49.31
N SER A 207 -6.37 -29.97 49.02
CA SER A 207 -6.92 -31.07 48.22
C SER A 207 -6.73 -30.81 46.72
N ASP A 208 -7.12 -29.62 46.25
CA ASP A 208 -6.95 -29.18 44.86
C ASP A 208 -6.11 -27.91 44.78
N ILE A 209 -4.83 -28.09 44.45
CA ILE A 209 -3.88 -26.99 44.28
C ILE A 209 -4.26 -26.06 43.12
N SER A 210 -4.88 -26.58 42.06
CA SER A 210 -5.24 -25.79 40.89
C SER A 210 -6.40 -24.86 41.23
N LEU A 211 -7.39 -25.37 41.98
CA LEU A 211 -8.46 -24.57 42.56
C LEU A 211 -7.90 -23.50 43.51
N ALA A 212 -7.01 -23.86 44.44
CA ALA A 212 -6.40 -22.94 45.39
C ALA A 212 -5.69 -21.76 44.71
N ILE A 213 -4.93 -22.05 43.64
CA ILE A 213 -4.26 -21.05 42.81
C ILE A 213 -5.29 -20.14 42.14
N SER A 214 -6.33 -20.71 41.53
CA SER A 214 -7.37 -19.94 40.83
C SER A 214 -8.17 -19.03 41.77
N GLN A 215 -8.44 -19.49 43.01
CA GLN A 215 -9.10 -18.71 44.05
C GLN A 215 -8.23 -17.54 44.49
N CYS A 216 -6.94 -17.77 44.75
CA CYS A 216 -6.00 -16.69 45.09
C CYS A 216 -5.89 -15.64 43.96
N ILE A 217 -5.86 -16.06 42.69
CA ILE A 217 -5.84 -15.16 41.53
C ILE A 217 -7.13 -14.33 41.46
N SER A 218 -8.29 -14.97 41.59
CA SER A 218 -9.61 -14.30 41.50
C SER A 218 -9.85 -13.34 42.68
N ALA A 219 -9.42 -13.73 43.89
CA ALA A 219 -9.42 -12.85 45.06
C ALA A 219 -8.51 -11.63 44.86
N ALA A 220 -7.39 -11.78 44.13
CA ALA A 220 -6.52 -10.65 43.80
C ALA A 220 -7.23 -9.64 42.89
N PHE A 221 -8.06 -10.06 41.94
CA PHE A 221 -8.86 -9.14 41.12
C PHE A 221 -9.97 -8.44 41.90
N SER A 222 -10.55 -9.10 42.89
CA SER A 222 -11.60 -8.53 43.75
C SER A 222 -11.03 -7.48 44.71
N THR A 223 -9.78 -7.65 45.14
CA THR A 223 -9.13 -6.73 46.08
C THR A 223 -8.57 -5.47 45.40
N TRP A 224 -8.85 -4.29 45.95
CA TRP A 224 -8.33 -3.01 45.42
C TRP A 224 -6.97 -2.58 45.98
N SER A 225 -6.48 -3.23 47.05
CA SER A 225 -5.19 -2.90 47.68
C SER A 225 -4.00 -3.55 46.94
N PRO A 226 -3.04 -2.76 46.40
CA PRO A 226 -1.88 -3.32 45.70
C PRO A 226 -0.99 -4.19 46.60
N LYS A 227 -0.99 -3.94 47.92
CA LYS A 227 -0.25 -4.76 48.88
C LYS A 227 -0.88 -6.15 48.99
N MET A 228 -2.19 -6.21 49.13
CA MET A 228 -2.92 -7.47 49.26
C MET A 228 -2.90 -8.28 47.97
N GLN A 229 -3.11 -7.63 46.82
CA GLN A 229 -2.97 -8.24 45.50
C GLN A 229 -1.61 -8.93 45.34
N LYS A 230 -0.52 -8.26 45.72
CA LYS A 230 0.84 -8.85 45.67
C LYS A 230 0.96 -10.08 46.57
N THR A 231 0.40 -10.06 47.78
CA THR A 231 0.44 -11.22 48.68
C THR A 231 -0.34 -12.40 48.10
N LEU A 232 -1.52 -12.17 47.54
CA LEU A 232 -2.35 -13.21 46.89
C LEU A 232 -1.68 -13.79 45.64
N LEU A 233 -1.05 -12.95 44.83
CA LEU A 233 -0.29 -13.38 43.65
C LEU A 233 0.98 -14.16 44.04
N LYS A 234 1.65 -13.79 45.14
CA LYS A 234 2.76 -14.59 45.69
C LYS A 234 2.28 -15.95 46.17
N ALA A 235 1.14 -16.03 46.83
CA ALA A 235 0.54 -17.30 47.24
C ALA A 235 0.21 -18.19 46.02
N SER A 236 -0.36 -17.59 44.98
CA SER A 236 -0.61 -18.27 43.70
C SER A 236 0.70 -18.78 43.06
N HIS A 237 1.76 -17.96 43.08
CA HIS A 237 3.08 -18.33 42.59
C HIS A 237 3.75 -19.43 43.41
N PHE A 238 3.55 -19.43 44.73
CA PHE A 238 4.00 -20.50 45.62
C PHE A 238 3.31 -21.82 45.29
N GLY A 239 1.99 -21.80 45.07
CA GLY A 239 1.20 -22.98 44.69
C GLY A 239 1.70 -23.65 43.41
N ARG A 240 2.29 -22.89 42.48
CA ARG A 240 2.92 -23.42 41.26
C ARG A 240 3.95 -24.52 41.54
N ALA A 241 4.67 -24.47 42.67
CA ALA A 241 5.66 -25.49 43.02
C ALA A 241 5.03 -26.88 43.26
N PHE A 242 3.73 -26.92 43.54
CA PHE A 242 2.97 -28.14 43.86
C PHE A 242 2.02 -28.55 42.72
N SER A 243 1.96 -27.80 41.62
CA SER A 243 1.08 -28.07 40.47
C SER A 243 1.88 -28.52 39.24
N THR A 244 1.35 -29.52 38.52
CA THR A 244 1.96 -30.07 37.29
C THR A 244 1.43 -29.44 36.00
N GLY A 245 0.37 -28.61 36.07
CA GLY A 245 -0.37 -28.08 34.91
C GLY A 245 -0.50 -26.55 34.86
N PHE A 246 0.36 -25.81 35.56
CA PHE A 246 0.24 -24.35 35.66
C PHE A 246 0.60 -23.62 34.36
N ASP A 247 -0.38 -22.93 33.76
CA ASP A 247 -0.13 -22.09 32.59
C ASP A 247 0.53 -20.76 32.97
N THR A 248 1.83 -20.67 32.71
CA THR A 248 2.61 -19.45 32.98
C THR A 248 2.17 -18.27 32.11
N ASN A 249 1.63 -18.51 30.92
CA ASN A 249 1.18 -17.43 30.04
C ASN A 249 -0.08 -16.75 30.57
N SER A 250 -1.07 -17.52 31.02
CA SER A 250 -2.26 -16.97 31.71
C SER A 250 -1.89 -16.16 32.95
N PHE A 251 -0.94 -16.65 33.75
CA PHE A 251 -0.50 -15.91 34.94
C PHE A 251 0.19 -14.59 34.60
N VAL A 252 1.04 -14.56 33.58
CA VAL A 252 1.66 -13.30 33.11
C VAL A 252 0.60 -12.33 32.61
N ARG A 253 -0.46 -12.81 31.96
CA ARG A 253 -1.60 -11.99 31.54
C ARG A 253 -2.32 -11.38 32.73
N VAL A 254 -2.60 -12.16 33.78
CA VAL A 254 -3.19 -11.68 35.04
C VAL A 254 -2.36 -10.54 35.64
N LEU A 255 -1.03 -10.69 35.70
CA LEU A 255 -0.14 -9.64 36.20
C LEU A 255 -0.22 -8.35 35.38
N ARG A 256 -0.32 -8.48 34.05
CA ARG A 256 -0.45 -7.33 33.14
C ARG A 256 -1.79 -6.63 33.34
N GLU A 257 -2.89 -7.38 33.42
CA GLU A 257 -4.24 -6.84 33.61
C GLU A 257 -4.36 -6.13 34.97
N LEU A 258 -3.88 -6.73 36.07
CA LEU A 258 -3.85 -6.08 37.38
C LEU A 258 -2.98 -4.82 37.40
N ARG A 259 -1.85 -4.83 36.67
CA ARG A 259 -1.03 -3.62 36.53
C ARG A 259 -1.80 -2.51 35.82
N VAL A 260 -2.52 -2.83 34.75
CA VAL A 260 -3.38 -1.86 34.03
C VAL A 260 -4.44 -1.30 34.95
N LEU A 261 -5.21 -2.16 35.63
CA LEU A 261 -6.27 -1.76 36.55
C LEU A 261 -5.75 -0.79 37.63
N ASN A 262 -4.67 -1.16 38.32
CA ASN A 262 -4.08 -0.32 39.37
C ASN A 262 -3.62 1.06 38.86
N GLU A 263 -3.13 1.16 37.62
CA GLU A 263 -2.68 2.44 37.06
C GLU A 263 -3.85 3.35 36.68
N ILE A 264 -4.93 2.79 36.13
CA ILE A 264 -6.13 3.56 35.78
C ILE A 264 -6.98 3.94 37.00
N HIS A 265 -6.85 3.22 38.11
CA HIS A 265 -7.46 3.53 39.39
C HIS A 265 -6.82 4.73 40.10
N ARG A 266 -5.61 5.15 39.70
CA ARG A 266 -4.97 6.33 40.28
C ARG A 266 -5.89 7.54 40.10
N GLU A 267 -6.01 8.34 41.17
CA GLU A 267 -6.88 9.52 41.21
C GLU A 267 -6.65 10.48 40.04
N ARG A 268 -5.39 10.62 39.60
CA ARG A 268 -5.02 11.44 38.44
C ARG A 268 -5.69 10.99 37.12
N ILE A 269 -5.91 9.68 36.96
CA ILE A 269 -6.49 9.10 35.74
C ILE A 269 -8.01 8.98 35.89
N GLY A 270 -8.47 8.54 37.06
CA GLY A 270 -9.89 8.57 37.41
C GLY A 270 -10.77 7.62 36.62
N ILE A 271 -10.26 6.44 36.22
CA ILE A 271 -11.05 5.38 35.57
C ILE A 271 -11.11 4.14 36.48
N PRO A 272 -11.88 4.19 37.58
CA PRO A 272 -12.08 3.08 38.50
C PRO A 272 -13.04 2.04 37.91
N ILE A 273 -12.49 1.07 37.19
CA ILE A 273 -13.23 -0.07 36.64
C ILE A 273 -12.75 -1.39 37.25
N THR A 274 -13.65 -2.34 37.38
CA THR A 274 -13.32 -3.70 37.86
C THR A 274 -12.78 -4.58 36.74
N GLU A 275 -12.34 -5.79 37.08
CA GLU A 275 -11.96 -6.81 36.09
C GLU A 275 -13.13 -7.14 35.14
N ALA A 276 -14.34 -7.33 35.67
CA ALA A 276 -15.53 -7.64 34.87
C ALA A 276 -15.86 -6.53 33.87
N GLN A 277 -15.82 -5.28 34.34
CA GLN A 277 -16.02 -4.09 33.49
C GLN A 277 -14.89 -3.93 32.46
N PHE A 278 -13.65 -4.24 32.82
CA PHE A 278 -12.52 -4.20 31.89
C PHE A 278 -12.65 -5.24 30.77
N LYS A 279 -13.09 -6.46 31.09
CA LYS A 279 -13.36 -7.51 30.11
C LYS A 279 -14.50 -7.14 29.16
N GLU A 280 -15.56 -6.51 29.67
CA GLU A 280 -16.68 -6.04 28.85
C GLU A 280 -16.29 -4.86 27.96
N LEU A 281 -15.59 -3.88 28.52
CA LEU A 281 -15.11 -2.70 27.79
C LEU A 281 -14.13 -3.10 26.67
N GLY A 282 -13.21 -4.00 26.99
CA GLY A 282 -12.13 -4.42 26.11
C GLY A 282 -10.96 -3.45 26.07
N GLU A 283 -9.78 -3.97 25.78
CA GLU A 283 -8.50 -3.24 25.78
C GLU A 283 -8.52 -2.03 24.82
N SER A 284 -9.10 -2.19 23.63
CA SER A 284 -9.14 -1.14 22.61
C SER A 284 -9.97 0.07 23.06
N CYS A 285 -11.10 -0.17 23.72
CA CYS A 285 -11.96 0.90 24.20
C CYS A 285 -11.34 1.60 25.42
N LEU A 286 -10.63 0.88 26.29
CA LEU A 286 -9.85 1.50 27.36
C LEU A 286 -8.80 2.46 26.79
N ILE A 287 -8.03 2.01 25.79
CA ILE A 287 -7.03 2.85 25.13
C ILE A 287 -7.67 4.10 24.51
N ASN A 288 -8.84 3.96 23.87
CA ASN A 288 -9.57 5.13 23.34
C ASN A 288 -9.94 6.13 24.44
N ARG A 289 -10.48 5.65 25.56
CA ARG A 289 -10.82 6.52 26.70
C ARG A 289 -9.58 7.24 27.24
N LEU A 290 -8.44 6.55 27.33
CA LEU A 290 -7.17 7.15 27.76
C LEU A 290 -6.66 8.22 26.78
N ILE A 291 -6.83 7.99 25.47
CA ILE A 291 -6.54 8.97 24.43
C ILE A 291 -7.45 10.20 24.57
N ASP A 292 -8.75 9.99 24.81
CA ASP A 292 -9.75 11.05 24.95
C ASP A 292 -9.46 11.98 26.14
N ILE A 293 -8.97 11.43 27.26
CA ILE A 293 -8.52 12.21 28.42
C ILE A 293 -7.07 12.74 28.29
N GLU A 294 -6.48 12.62 27.10
CA GLU A 294 -5.11 13.07 26.78
C GLU A 294 -3.99 12.39 27.61
N ALA A 295 -4.25 11.19 28.15
CA ALA A 295 -3.30 10.38 28.91
C ALA A 295 -2.42 9.50 27.99
N TYR A 296 -1.85 10.08 26.93
CA TYR A 296 -1.10 9.36 25.89
C TYR A 296 0.09 8.54 26.42
N GLY A 297 0.80 9.05 27.42
CA GLY A 297 1.96 8.35 28.00
C GLY A 297 1.55 7.03 28.65
N LEU A 298 0.50 7.07 29.47
CA LEU A 298 -0.05 5.86 30.10
C LEU A 298 -0.65 4.91 29.06
N ALA A 299 -1.36 5.44 28.06
CA ALA A 299 -1.90 4.62 26.98
C ALA A 299 -0.79 3.85 26.23
N ALA A 300 0.34 4.49 25.94
CA ALA A 300 1.48 3.83 25.30
C ALA A 300 2.13 2.75 26.19
N GLU A 301 2.25 3.01 27.50
CA GLU A 301 2.76 2.04 28.46
C GLU A 301 1.84 0.82 28.58
N ILE A 302 0.52 1.04 28.65
CA ILE A 302 -0.49 -0.03 28.70
C ILE A 302 -0.44 -0.89 27.43
N CYS A 303 -0.34 -0.29 26.25
CA CYS A 303 -0.14 -1.02 24.99
C CYS A 303 1.10 -1.93 25.04
N SER A 304 2.20 -1.43 25.61
CA SER A 304 3.43 -2.20 25.78
C SER A 304 3.27 -3.35 26.79
N TRP A 305 2.55 -3.14 27.90
CA TRP A 305 2.35 -4.18 28.91
C TRP A 305 1.46 -5.30 28.40
N LEU A 306 0.38 -4.97 27.70
CA LEU A 306 -0.55 -5.95 27.13
C LEU A 306 0.08 -6.72 25.95
N GLY A 307 1.16 -6.19 25.36
CA GLY A 307 1.86 -6.84 24.24
C GLY A 307 1.08 -6.74 22.94
N ARG A 308 0.35 -5.64 22.75
CA ARG A 308 -0.42 -5.40 21.52
C ARG A 308 0.49 -5.20 20.33
N GLU A 309 -0.03 -5.52 19.15
CA GLU A 309 0.66 -5.20 17.91
C GLU A 309 0.90 -3.68 17.80
N PRO A 310 2.06 -3.24 17.31
CA PRO A 310 2.40 -1.82 17.26
C PRO A 310 1.36 -0.95 16.55
N GLN A 311 0.77 -1.47 15.46
CA GLN A 311 -0.19 -0.76 14.61
C GLN A 311 -1.46 -0.37 15.37
N GLU A 312 -2.04 -1.30 16.13
CA GLU A 312 -3.25 -1.05 16.92
C GLU A 312 -2.96 -0.46 18.31
N GLY A 313 -1.72 -0.59 18.77
CA GLY A 313 -1.26 -0.14 20.08
C GLY A 313 -0.57 1.22 20.02
N ILE A 314 0.76 1.20 20.10
CA ILE A 314 1.58 2.41 20.32
C ILE A 314 1.47 3.38 19.13
N ASP A 315 1.51 2.88 17.89
CA ASP A 315 1.46 3.73 16.69
C ASP A 315 0.18 4.54 16.64
N ARG A 316 -0.95 3.91 16.97
CA ARG A 316 -2.25 4.56 17.04
C ARG A 316 -2.28 5.69 18.08
N VAL A 317 -1.78 5.41 19.29
CA VAL A 317 -1.70 6.41 20.37
C VAL A 317 -0.84 7.60 19.94
N LEU A 318 0.30 7.33 19.30
CA LEU A 318 1.20 8.37 18.80
C LEU A 318 0.57 9.19 17.67
N LEU A 319 -0.10 8.55 16.71
CA LEU A 319 -0.78 9.25 15.62
C LEU A 319 -1.88 10.18 16.13
N GLU A 320 -2.68 9.73 17.10
CA GLU A 320 -3.72 10.58 17.67
C GLU A 320 -3.13 11.72 18.51
N TRP A 321 -2.04 11.46 19.24
CA TRP A 321 -1.27 12.52 19.90
C TRP A 321 -0.72 13.56 18.93
N VAL A 322 -0.13 13.13 17.81
CA VAL A 322 0.36 14.03 16.75
C VAL A 322 -0.78 14.83 16.16
N ARG A 323 -1.88 14.16 15.78
CA ARG A 323 -3.07 14.80 15.23
C ARG A 323 -3.63 15.86 16.18
N ARG A 324 -3.81 15.53 17.46
CA ARG A 324 -4.29 16.46 18.48
C ARG A 324 -3.33 17.64 18.67
N SER A 325 -2.02 17.38 18.69
CA SER A 325 -0.98 18.41 18.82
C SER A 325 -1.00 19.39 17.65
N ILE A 326 -1.15 18.88 16.42
CA ILE A 326 -1.28 19.69 15.20
C ILE A 326 -2.59 20.49 15.22
N ASN A 327 -3.72 19.85 15.54
CA ASN A 327 -5.02 20.52 15.57
C ASN A 327 -5.10 21.62 16.63
N LYS A 328 -4.47 21.42 17.80
CA LYS A 328 -4.37 22.45 18.83
C LYS A 328 -3.70 23.71 18.29
N VAL A 329 -2.61 23.54 17.54
CA VAL A 329 -1.90 24.65 16.88
C VAL A 329 -2.73 25.28 15.76
N ALA A 330 -3.39 24.46 14.93
CA ALA A 330 -4.24 24.94 13.86
C ALA A 330 -5.46 25.74 14.36
N SER A 331 -5.97 25.43 15.56
CA SER A 331 -7.10 26.15 16.17
C SER A 331 -6.74 27.51 16.79
N LEU A 332 -5.45 27.82 16.94
CA LEU A 332 -5.00 29.11 17.49
C LEU A 332 -5.16 30.22 16.44
N ARG A 333 -5.76 31.36 16.82
CA ARG A 333 -6.04 32.50 15.92
C ARG A 333 -4.77 33.07 15.26
N ASN A 334 -3.60 32.89 15.87
CA ASN A 334 -2.30 33.33 15.35
C ASN A 334 -1.43 32.16 14.87
N ALA A 335 -2.02 31.19 14.14
CA ALA A 335 -1.28 30.05 13.60
C ALA A 335 -0.07 30.45 12.73
N HIS A 336 -0.09 31.63 12.11
CA HIS A 336 1.00 32.15 11.26
C HIS A 336 2.22 32.66 12.04
N GLU A 337 2.09 33.01 13.32
CA GLU A 337 3.18 33.53 14.17
C GLU A 337 3.86 32.44 15.00
N LEU A 338 3.29 31.23 15.03
CA LEU A 338 3.83 30.12 15.79
C LEU A 338 5.05 29.52 15.10
N ASN A 339 6.08 29.24 15.90
CA ASN A 339 7.30 28.59 15.43
C ASN A 339 7.01 27.12 15.05
N MET A 340 6.75 26.89 13.76
CA MET A 340 6.49 25.57 13.18
C MET A 340 7.70 24.62 13.33
N GLU A 341 8.92 25.14 13.39
CA GLU A 341 10.15 24.34 13.59
C GLU A 341 10.22 23.77 15.01
N ALA A 342 9.80 24.56 16.01
CA ALA A 342 9.72 24.07 17.38
C ALA A 342 8.68 22.94 17.54
N LEU A 343 7.58 23.00 16.79
CA LEU A 343 6.57 21.93 16.77
C LEU A 343 7.09 20.68 16.04
N ASP A 344 7.73 20.84 14.88
CA ASP A 344 8.41 19.76 14.16
C ASP A 344 9.41 19.05 15.08
N GLU A 345 10.29 19.79 15.74
CA GLU A 345 11.30 19.23 16.63
C GLU A 345 10.69 18.54 17.86
N LYS A 346 9.55 19.03 18.37
CA LYS A 346 8.81 18.34 19.45
C LYS A 346 8.23 17.02 18.98
N ILE A 347 7.59 17.00 17.81
CA ILE A 347 7.01 15.79 17.22
C ILE A 347 8.12 14.79 16.90
N ALA A 348 9.19 15.24 16.23
CA ALA A 348 10.32 14.42 15.84
C ALA A 348 11.01 13.79 17.04
N ARG A 349 11.33 14.56 18.09
CA ARG A 349 11.95 14.01 19.31
C ARG A 349 11.11 12.91 19.94
N LYS A 350 9.78 13.05 19.96
CA LYS A 350 8.88 12.04 20.54
C LYS A 350 8.75 10.80 19.66
N LEU A 351 8.60 10.97 18.35
CA LEU A 351 8.51 9.85 17.41
C LEU A 351 9.82 9.04 17.37
N LEU A 352 10.98 9.71 17.43
CA LEU A 352 12.30 9.05 17.44
C LEU A 352 12.59 8.25 18.71
N CYS A 353 11.87 8.48 19.82
CA CYS A 353 11.97 7.63 21.01
C CYS A 353 11.46 6.20 20.78
N TYR A 354 10.75 5.94 19.68
CA TYR A 354 10.15 4.65 19.38
C TYR A 354 10.91 3.96 18.23
N PRO A 355 11.57 2.81 18.49
CA PRO A 355 12.41 2.13 17.50
C PRO A 355 11.67 1.72 16.22
N HIS A 356 10.40 1.34 16.36
CA HIS A 356 9.53 0.94 15.24
C HIS A 356 9.14 2.10 14.31
N VAL A 357 9.29 3.35 14.75
CA VAL A 357 9.08 4.56 13.93
C VAL A 357 10.37 4.96 13.17
N SER A 358 11.55 4.56 13.68
CA SER A 358 12.85 4.93 13.12
C SER A 358 13.39 3.95 12.05
N LEU A 359 12.87 2.72 12.06
CA LEU A 359 13.24 1.66 11.11
C LEU A 359 12.35 1.74 9.86
N ALA A 360 12.86 2.44 8.85
CA ALA A 360 12.18 2.82 7.61
C ALA A 360 11.79 1.66 6.66
N GLU A 361 11.96 0.40 7.06
CA GLU A 361 11.71 -0.76 6.19
C GLU A 361 10.27 -1.25 6.19
N ASN A 362 9.46 -0.90 7.20
CA ASN A 362 8.10 -1.43 7.30
C ASN A 362 7.00 -0.43 6.92
N LYS A 363 6.09 -0.92 6.08
CA LYS A 363 5.02 -0.22 5.35
C LYS A 363 3.88 0.36 6.22
N TYR A 364 3.85 0.09 7.53
CA TYR A 364 2.63 0.23 8.35
C TYR A 364 2.74 1.05 9.66
N PHE A 365 3.86 1.72 9.92
CA PHE A 365 4.12 2.37 11.21
C PHE A 365 3.78 3.87 11.22
N ALA A 366 3.54 4.46 12.39
CA ALA A 366 3.25 5.89 12.59
C ALA A 366 4.41 6.77 12.12
N ASN A 367 4.45 7.03 10.82
CA ASN A 367 5.60 7.61 10.14
C ASN A 367 5.44 9.12 9.98
N PHE A 368 6.56 9.81 9.75
CA PHE A 368 6.57 11.24 9.42
C PHE A 368 5.65 11.57 8.24
N LYS A 369 5.42 10.63 7.31
CA LYS A 369 4.39 10.69 6.28
C LYS A 369 2.98 10.97 6.83
N ASP A 370 2.51 10.21 7.81
CA ASP A 370 1.13 10.36 8.32
C ASP A 370 0.99 11.63 9.16
N ALA A 371 2.03 11.98 9.92
CA ALA A 371 2.12 13.28 10.57
C ALA A 371 2.04 14.44 9.56
N ALA A 372 2.75 14.33 8.44
CA ALA A 372 2.70 15.32 7.36
C ALA A 372 1.32 15.38 6.70
N LYS A 373 0.66 14.24 6.46
CA LYS A 373 -0.74 14.21 5.99
C LYS A 373 -1.70 14.91 6.95
N ARG A 374 -1.58 14.67 8.26
CA ARG A 374 -2.38 15.39 9.26
C ARG A 374 -2.10 16.89 9.26
N ALA A 375 -0.86 17.31 9.02
CA ALA A 375 -0.53 18.72 8.85
C ALA A 375 -1.17 19.33 7.58
N ILE A 376 -1.27 18.56 6.49
CA ILE A 376 -2.00 18.96 5.27
C ILE A 376 -3.50 19.11 5.57
N ASP A 377 -4.12 18.12 6.21
CA ASP A 377 -5.54 18.14 6.60
C ASP A 377 -5.85 19.36 7.50
N ALA A 378 -4.90 19.71 8.38
CA ALA A 378 -4.99 20.87 9.27
C ALA A 378 -4.61 22.21 8.60
N LYS A 379 -4.37 22.23 7.28
CA LYS A 379 -3.99 23.41 6.48
C LYS A 379 -2.67 24.08 6.93
N LEU A 380 -1.70 23.29 7.38
CA LEU A 380 -0.36 23.73 7.81
C LEU A 380 0.73 23.21 6.84
N PRO A 381 0.85 23.75 5.61
CA PRO A 381 1.76 23.23 4.59
C PRO A 381 3.24 23.37 4.96
N LYS A 382 3.62 24.43 5.70
CA LYS A 382 5.00 24.61 6.18
C LYS A 382 5.44 23.48 7.11
N LEU A 383 4.58 23.09 8.05
CA LEU A 383 4.84 21.98 8.98
C LEU A 383 4.90 20.64 8.23
N ALA A 384 3.98 20.40 7.30
CA ALA A 384 3.99 19.20 6.47
C ALA A 384 5.32 19.03 5.72
N ARG A 385 5.88 20.13 5.17
CA ARG A 385 7.18 20.12 4.50
C ARG A 385 8.36 19.83 5.44
N LEU A 386 8.32 20.31 6.69
CA LEU A 386 9.36 20.00 7.67
C LEU A 386 9.32 18.53 8.09
N LEU A 387 8.12 18.02 8.41
CA LEU A 387 7.92 16.64 8.82
C LEU A 387 8.37 15.66 7.72
N ILE A 388 7.97 15.90 6.46
CA ILE A 388 8.28 14.97 5.38
C ILE A 388 9.77 14.91 5.04
N LYS A 389 10.54 15.97 5.30
CA LYS A 389 12.01 15.96 5.11
C LYS A 389 12.71 14.95 6.01
N ARG A 390 12.10 14.55 7.13
CA ARG A 390 12.63 13.57 8.09
C ARG A 390 12.33 12.12 7.70
N GLU A 391 11.39 11.91 6.77
CA GLU A 391 11.06 10.59 6.24
C GLU A 391 12.24 10.07 5.39
N LYS A 392 12.65 8.81 5.56
CA LYS A 392 13.79 8.25 4.78
C LYS A 392 13.37 7.69 3.42
N ASP A 393 12.10 7.35 3.23
CA ASP A 393 11.60 6.76 1.99
C ASP A 393 11.18 7.84 0.98
N ASP A 394 11.96 7.98 -0.08
CA ASP A 394 11.73 8.91 -1.19
C ASP A 394 10.33 8.76 -1.81
N SER A 395 9.78 7.54 -1.86
CA SER A 395 8.47 7.26 -2.45
C SER A 395 7.35 7.89 -1.61
N LYS A 396 7.47 7.81 -0.28
CA LYS A 396 6.55 8.45 0.66
C LYS A 396 6.71 9.97 0.63
N GLN A 397 7.95 10.46 0.54
CA GLN A 397 8.22 11.89 0.40
C GLN A 397 7.54 12.49 -0.83
N VAL A 398 7.79 11.90 -2.00
CA VAL A 398 7.23 12.35 -3.28
C VAL A 398 5.70 12.32 -3.24
N HIS A 399 5.09 11.27 -2.68
CA HIS A 399 3.64 11.19 -2.56
C HIS A 399 3.03 12.34 -1.75
N VAL A 400 3.63 12.70 -0.61
CA VAL A 400 3.13 13.80 0.24
C VAL A 400 3.42 15.17 -0.41
N LEU A 401 4.57 15.34 -1.07
CA LEU A 401 4.89 16.57 -1.82
C LEU A 401 3.90 16.80 -2.97
N LEU A 402 3.47 15.74 -3.64
CA LEU A 402 2.40 15.82 -4.65
C LEU A 402 1.07 16.26 -4.04
N GLN A 403 0.70 15.76 -2.86
CA GLN A 403 -0.51 16.20 -2.14
C GLN A 403 -0.44 17.66 -1.68
N LEU A 404 0.77 18.18 -1.39
CA LEU A 404 1.01 19.59 -1.09
C LEU A 404 0.92 20.51 -2.32
N GLY A 405 0.93 19.95 -3.54
CA GLY A 405 1.03 20.72 -4.78
C GLY A 405 2.45 21.17 -5.12
N ASP A 406 3.47 20.70 -4.39
CA ASP A 406 4.88 21.07 -4.57
C ASP A 406 5.53 20.27 -5.72
N VAL A 407 5.04 20.49 -6.95
CA VAL A 407 5.44 19.73 -8.16
C VAL A 407 6.95 19.77 -8.40
N GLN A 408 7.59 20.93 -8.25
CA GLN A 408 9.02 21.10 -8.51
C GLN A 408 9.89 20.29 -7.55
N GLU A 409 9.53 20.28 -6.25
CA GLU A 409 10.27 19.52 -5.23
C GLU A 409 9.99 18.02 -5.34
N ALA A 410 8.76 17.63 -5.69
CA ALA A 410 8.42 16.24 -5.96
C ALA A 410 9.20 15.67 -7.16
N LEU A 411 9.28 16.43 -8.27
CA LEU A 411 10.01 16.04 -9.48
C LEU A 411 11.52 15.96 -9.21
N SER A 412 12.12 16.93 -8.50
CA SER A 412 13.55 16.92 -8.20
C SER A 412 13.93 15.77 -7.25
N LYS A 413 13.10 15.47 -6.25
CA LYS A 413 13.27 14.32 -5.35
C LYS A 413 13.12 12.99 -6.08
N ALA A 414 12.12 12.85 -6.94
CA ALA A 414 11.94 11.64 -7.74
C ALA A 414 13.12 11.40 -8.70
N ALA A 415 13.68 12.46 -9.28
CA ALA A 415 14.88 12.38 -10.12
C ALA A 415 16.14 12.00 -9.29
N ALA A 416 16.30 12.57 -8.09
CA ALA A 416 17.40 12.26 -7.19
C ALA A 416 17.36 10.82 -6.67
N ALA A 417 16.16 10.24 -6.50
CA ALA A 417 15.97 8.86 -6.06
C ALA A 417 16.44 7.82 -7.08
N GLN A 418 16.71 8.21 -8.34
CA GLN A 418 17.17 7.33 -9.43
C GLN A 418 16.27 6.08 -9.62
N ARG A 419 14.97 6.21 -9.35
CA ARG A 419 13.96 5.15 -9.52
C ARG A 419 13.02 5.53 -10.66
N PRO A 420 13.17 4.96 -11.87
CA PRO A 420 12.34 5.30 -13.02
C PRO A 420 10.85 5.10 -12.76
N GLN A 421 10.46 4.06 -12.02
CA GLN A 421 9.05 3.78 -11.71
C GLN A 421 8.40 4.90 -10.89
N LEU A 422 9.12 5.44 -9.89
CA LEU A 422 8.65 6.57 -9.09
C LEU A 422 8.47 7.80 -9.99
N MET A 423 9.43 8.06 -10.89
CA MET A 423 9.34 9.17 -11.83
C MET A 423 8.13 9.04 -12.78
N HIS A 424 7.87 7.85 -13.32
CA HIS A 424 6.68 7.58 -14.12
C HIS A 424 5.38 7.84 -13.34
N GLN A 425 5.34 7.44 -12.07
CA GLN A 425 4.17 7.67 -11.21
C GLN A 425 3.89 9.17 -11.03
N VAL A 426 4.94 9.97 -10.81
CA VAL A 426 4.81 11.44 -10.70
C VAL A 426 4.30 12.03 -12.01
N ILE A 427 4.91 11.68 -13.15
CA ILE A 427 4.52 12.21 -14.46
C ILE A 427 3.04 11.88 -14.75
N ARG A 428 2.62 10.62 -14.55
CA ARG A 428 1.22 10.22 -14.75
C ARG A 428 0.25 10.95 -13.82
N HIS A 429 0.64 11.19 -12.57
CA HIS A 429 -0.18 11.96 -11.64
C HIS A 429 -0.34 13.41 -12.12
N LEU A 430 0.74 14.05 -12.57
CA LEU A 430 0.70 15.41 -13.12
C LEU A 430 -0.15 15.50 -14.38
N MET A 431 -0.06 14.53 -15.29
CA MET A 431 -0.89 14.47 -16.50
C MET A 431 -2.39 14.37 -16.19
N LYS A 432 -2.76 13.82 -15.03
CA LYS A 432 -4.15 13.66 -14.60
C LYS A 432 -4.69 14.90 -13.88
N GLU A 433 -3.90 15.48 -12.99
CA GLU A 433 -4.35 16.52 -12.04
C GLU A 433 -4.04 17.96 -12.49
N GLN A 434 -3.02 18.17 -13.33
CA GLN A 434 -2.53 19.49 -13.72
C GLN A 434 -2.81 19.79 -15.20
N LYS A 435 -2.84 21.09 -15.55
CA LYS A 435 -2.95 21.50 -16.95
C LYS A 435 -1.67 21.19 -17.72
N ARG A 436 -1.84 20.87 -19.01
CA ARG A 436 -0.74 20.51 -19.93
C ARG A 436 0.44 21.47 -19.90
N ALA A 437 0.17 22.76 -20.08
CA ALA A 437 1.23 23.77 -20.12
C ALA A 437 2.04 23.84 -18.80
N GLU A 438 1.38 23.60 -17.66
CA GLU A 438 1.99 23.72 -16.33
C GLU A 438 2.91 22.53 -16.03
N TYR A 439 2.45 21.30 -16.30
CA TYR A 439 3.29 20.13 -16.07
C TYR A 439 4.40 19.99 -17.12
N GLU A 440 4.18 20.36 -18.40
CA GLU A 440 5.24 20.31 -19.43
C GLU A 440 6.38 21.29 -19.10
N LEU A 441 6.05 22.49 -18.61
CA LEU A 441 7.05 23.47 -18.15
C LEU A 441 7.85 22.94 -16.96
N ALA A 442 7.21 22.21 -16.04
CA ALA A 442 7.86 21.62 -14.89
C ALA A 442 8.79 20.45 -15.27
N ILE A 443 8.31 19.54 -16.15
CA ILE A 443 9.06 18.38 -16.62
C ILE A 443 10.29 18.82 -17.44
N ARG A 444 10.17 19.87 -18.26
CA ARG A 444 11.27 20.39 -19.10
C ARG A 444 12.54 20.73 -18.31
N LYS A 445 12.41 21.15 -17.04
CA LYS A 445 13.55 21.51 -16.19
C LYS A 445 14.38 20.29 -15.77
N ILE A 446 13.85 19.08 -15.91
CA ILE A 446 14.49 17.84 -15.47
C ILE A 446 14.65 16.90 -16.68
N PRO A 447 15.89 16.73 -17.21
CA PRO A 447 16.14 15.93 -18.41
C PRO A 447 15.60 14.49 -18.33
N LEU A 448 15.80 13.82 -17.19
CA LEU A 448 15.29 12.45 -16.99
C LEU A 448 13.76 12.38 -17.10
N ALA A 449 13.05 13.34 -16.50
CA ALA A 449 11.60 13.39 -16.56
C ALA A 449 11.12 13.67 -17.99
N GLN A 450 11.82 14.53 -18.73
CA GLN A 450 11.54 14.83 -20.14
C GLN A 450 11.68 13.59 -21.03
N CYS A 451 12.75 12.81 -20.88
CA CYS A 451 12.93 11.56 -21.63
C CYS A 451 11.80 10.57 -21.36
N LEU A 452 11.46 10.36 -20.08
CA LEU A 452 10.40 9.42 -19.70
C LEU A 452 9.01 9.90 -20.17
N TYR A 453 8.76 11.20 -20.16
CA TYR A 453 7.54 11.78 -20.72
C TYR A 453 7.45 11.57 -22.23
N GLN A 454 8.53 11.78 -22.97
CA GLN A 454 8.59 11.49 -24.41
C GLN A 454 8.32 10.00 -24.68
N ASP A 455 8.91 9.09 -23.90
CA ASP A 455 8.67 7.65 -24.04
C ASP A 455 7.22 7.25 -23.74
N LEU A 456 6.61 7.89 -22.74
CA LEU A 456 5.19 7.71 -22.43
C LEU A 456 4.30 8.18 -23.57
N VAL A 457 4.53 9.39 -24.09
CA VAL A 457 3.80 9.93 -25.25
C VAL A 457 3.96 8.98 -26.44
N ARG A 458 5.17 8.54 -26.77
CA ARG A 458 5.43 7.63 -27.90
C ARG A 458 4.65 6.31 -27.80
N ARG A 459 4.43 5.78 -26.60
CA ARG A 459 3.72 4.50 -26.39
C ARG A 459 2.20 4.62 -26.50
N ASP A 460 1.64 5.80 -26.27
CA ASP A 460 0.21 6.05 -26.50
C ASP A 460 -0.03 6.11 -28.03
N ASN A 461 -0.33 4.96 -28.64
CA ASN A 461 -0.43 4.69 -30.09
C ASN A 461 -1.50 5.49 -30.87
N GLU A 462 -1.98 6.62 -30.36
CA GLU A 462 -2.93 7.47 -31.08
C GLU A 462 -2.21 8.35 -32.10
N ARG A 463 -2.83 8.61 -33.26
CA ARG A 463 -2.32 9.62 -34.24
C ARG A 463 -2.08 11.00 -33.60
N ALA A 464 -2.72 11.28 -32.47
CA ALA A 464 -2.49 12.46 -31.64
C ALA A 464 -1.10 12.47 -30.98
N SER A 465 -0.53 11.31 -30.63
CA SER A 465 0.81 11.16 -30.06
C SER A 465 1.91 11.59 -31.03
N GLY A 466 1.77 11.29 -32.33
CA GLY A 466 2.75 11.73 -33.33
C GLY A 466 2.85 13.26 -33.42
N ARG A 467 1.71 13.97 -33.45
CA ARG A 467 1.68 15.45 -33.46
C ARG A 467 2.21 16.02 -32.15
N MET A 468 1.90 15.37 -31.04
CA MET A 468 2.35 15.78 -29.71
C MET A 468 3.86 15.61 -29.54
N MET A 469 4.41 14.48 -30.03
CA MET A 469 5.84 14.23 -30.07
C MET A 469 6.55 15.28 -30.90
N LEU A 470 6.05 15.59 -32.11
CA LEU A 470 6.64 16.61 -32.96
C LEU A 470 6.69 17.98 -32.26
N ALA A 471 5.60 18.40 -31.62
CA ALA A 471 5.56 19.66 -30.86
C ALA A 471 6.59 19.69 -29.71
N LEU A 472 6.81 18.56 -29.02
CA LEU A 472 7.83 18.45 -27.97
C LEU A 472 9.26 18.54 -28.53
N LEU A 473 9.51 17.94 -29.70
CA LEU A 473 10.81 18.00 -30.37
C LEU A 473 11.11 19.41 -30.91
N GLU A 474 10.11 20.09 -31.46
CA GLU A 474 10.20 21.50 -31.91
C GLU A 474 10.52 22.42 -30.74
N GLN A 475 9.79 22.29 -29.62
CA GLN A 475 10.03 23.07 -28.40
C GLN A 475 11.42 22.83 -27.78
N ALA A 476 11.96 21.62 -27.92
CA ALA A 476 13.29 21.24 -27.47
C ALA A 476 14.40 21.63 -28.45
N SER A 477 14.06 22.06 -29.67
CA SER A 477 15.01 22.30 -30.77
C SER A 477 15.89 21.09 -31.07
N ASP A 478 15.34 19.88 -30.88
CA ASP A 478 16.02 18.62 -31.17
C ASP A 478 15.86 18.27 -32.66
N PHE A 479 16.68 18.92 -33.48
CA PHE A 479 16.58 18.83 -34.94
C PHE A 479 16.90 17.42 -35.47
N GLU A 480 17.83 16.68 -34.85
CA GLU A 480 18.16 15.30 -35.23
C GLU A 480 16.92 14.40 -35.15
N ARG A 481 16.20 14.45 -34.01
CA ARG A 481 15.00 13.63 -33.84
C ARG A 481 13.82 14.12 -34.67
N GLN A 482 13.74 15.42 -34.99
CA GLN A 482 12.76 15.94 -35.94
C GLN A 482 12.99 15.36 -37.34
N ILE A 483 14.24 15.29 -37.81
CA ILE A 483 14.59 14.66 -39.09
C ILE A 483 14.17 13.19 -39.08
N MET A 484 14.52 12.44 -38.03
CA MET A 484 14.12 11.03 -37.91
C MET A 484 12.59 10.85 -37.92
N PHE A 485 11.86 11.72 -37.21
CA PHE A 485 10.39 11.68 -37.19
C PHE A 485 9.78 11.91 -38.58
N HIS A 486 10.31 12.88 -39.33
CA HIS A 486 9.85 13.13 -40.69
C HIS A 486 10.24 12.02 -41.66
N LEU A 487 11.41 11.39 -41.49
CA LEU A 487 11.83 10.25 -42.31
C LEU A 487 10.97 8.99 -42.06
N ASP A 488 10.61 8.71 -40.81
CA ASP A 488 9.67 7.63 -40.47
C ASP A 488 8.28 7.88 -41.10
N SER A 489 7.84 9.14 -41.15
CA SER A 489 6.63 9.51 -41.89
C SER A 489 6.77 9.35 -43.41
N VAL A 490 7.97 9.44 -43.97
CA VAL A 490 8.25 9.24 -45.40
C VAL A 490 8.20 7.77 -45.78
N GLU A 491 8.65 6.88 -44.89
CA GLU A 491 8.60 5.43 -45.09
C GLU A 491 7.17 4.87 -44.98
N ASN A 492 6.39 5.39 -44.03
CA ASN A 492 5.02 4.93 -43.76
C ASN A 492 3.93 5.67 -44.57
N GLY A 493 4.28 6.76 -45.27
CA GLY A 493 3.34 7.60 -46.00
C GLY A 493 2.88 6.96 -47.31
N MET A 494 1.58 6.67 -47.44
CA MET A 494 0.97 6.16 -48.69
C MET A 494 0.75 7.25 -49.74
N ASN A 495 0.69 8.52 -49.32
CA ASN A 495 0.38 9.65 -50.21
C ASN A 495 1.68 10.36 -50.66
N PRO A 496 1.93 10.49 -51.97
CA PRO A 496 3.17 11.07 -52.48
C PRO A 496 3.37 12.56 -52.16
N ASN A 497 2.28 13.33 -52.07
CA ASN A 497 2.35 14.74 -51.66
C ASN A 497 2.73 14.90 -50.17
N GLU A 498 2.18 14.04 -49.30
CA GLU A 498 2.53 14.03 -47.87
C GLU A 498 3.99 13.62 -47.67
N ARG A 499 4.48 12.68 -48.48
CA ARG A 499 5.88 12.27 -48.50
C ARG A 499 6.82 13.42 -48.87
N LEU A 500 6.47 14.20 -49.91
CA LEU A 500 7.22 15.39 -50.31
C LEU A 500 7.22 16.48 -49.23
N ASP A 501 6.08 16.70 -48.57
CA ASP A 501 5.99 17.69 -47.49
C ASP A 501 6.80 17.27 -46.25
N SER A 502 6.79 15.98 -45.89
CA SER A 502 7.65 15.46 -44.81
C SER A 502 9.14 15.59 -45.16
N LEU A 503 9.56 15.34 -46.41
CA LEU A 503 10.93 15.58 -46.86
C LEU A 503 11.33 17.06 -46.79
N ARG A 504 10.41 17.98 -47.13
CA ARG A 504 10.67 19.42 -47.00
C ARG A 504 10.90 19.83 -45.55
N ARG A 505 10.09 19.33 -44.61
CA ARG A 505 10.27 19.60 -43.17
C ARG A 505 11.53 18.97 -42.61
N ALA A 506 11.89 17.74 -43.02
CA ALA A 506 13.16 17.12 -42.67
C ALA A 506 14.35 17.98 -43.13
N LYS A 507 14.28 18.52 -44.35
CA LYS A 507 15.31 19.43 -44.89
C LYS A 507 15.42 20.72 -44.07
N GLU A 508 14.28 21.33 -43.70
CA GLU A 508 14.26 22.53 -42.86
C GLU A 508 14.90 22.27 -41.49
N ALA A 509 14.61 21.11 -40.88
CA ALA A 509 15.25 20.70 -39.63
C ALA A 509 16.78 20.48 -39.79
N ALA A 510 17.23 19.82 -40.87
CA ALA A 510 18.65 19.64 -41.17
C ALA A 510 19.39 20.97 -41.38
N ARG A 511 18.73 21.92 -42.06
CA ARG A 511 19.26 23.28 -42.24
C ARG A 511 19.41 24.01 -40.90
N ASN A 512 18.41 23.89 -40.02
CA ASN A 512 18.46 24.52 -38.70
C ASN A 512 19.51 23.87 -37.78
N MET A 513 19.81 22.59 -37.97
CA MET A 513 20.89 21.86 -37.31
C MET A 513 22.29 22.29 -37.80
N GLY A 514 22.39 22.78 -39.03
CA GLY A 514 23.65 23.19 -39.66
C GLY A 514 24.44 22.05 -40.31
N ASP A 515 23.85 20.85 -40.45
CA ASP A 515 24.47 19.72 -41.14
C ASP A 515 24.21 19.81 -42.64
N LYS A 516 25.18 20.38 -43.36
CA LYS A 516 25.13 20.54 -44.82
C LYS A 516 25.11 19.20 -45.56
N GLY A 517 25.71 18.15 -45.01
CA GLY A 517 25.77 16.84 -45.66
C GLY A 517 24.39 16.18 -45.69
N VAL A 518 23.69 16.19 -44.56
CA VAL A 518 22.31 15.68 -44.48
C VAL A 518 21.34 16.56 -45.27
N GLU A 519 21.52 17.88 -45.23
CA GLU A 519 20.71 18.81 -46.03
C GLU A 519 20.83 18.53 -47.52
N GLU A 520 22.04 18.36 -48.05
CA GLU A 520 22.28 18.03 -49.47
C GLU A 520 21.66 16.67 -49.85
N LEU A 521 21.81 15.66 -49.00
CA LEU A 521 21.17 14.35 -49.23
C LEU A 521 19.65 14.44 -49.28
N LEU A 522 19.02 15.19 -48.38
CA LEU A 522 17.57 15.40 -48.36
C LEU A 522 17.09 16.22 -49.57
N ILE A 523 17.89 17.18 -50.05
CA ILE A 523 17.61 17.92 -51.29
C ILE A 523 17.61 16.98 -52.49
N ASP A 524 18.58 16.09 -52.59
CA ASP A 524 18.68 15.15 -53.70
C ASP A 524 17.52 14.15 -53.71
N VAL A 525 17.17 13.61 -52.53
CA VAL A 525 16.03 12.70 -52.38
C VAL A 525 14.73 13.41 -52.73
N ALA A 526 14.54 14.65 -52.26
CA ALA A 526 13.35 15.44 -52.58
C ALA A 526 13.28 15.84 -54.07
N ALA A 527 14.42 16.05 -54.74
CA ALA A 527 14.48 16.34 -56.17
C ALA A 527 14.13 15.11 -57.04
N PHE A 528 14.48 13.90 -56.58
CA PHE A 528 14.20 12.67 -57.31
C PHE A 528 12.76 12.15 -57.10
N ALA A 529 12.14 12.45 -55.95
CA ALA A 529 10.82 11.94 -55.58
C ALA A 529 9.68 12.24 -56.60
N PRO A 530 9.56 13.45 -57.21
CA PRO A 530 8.55 13.71 -58.23
C PRO A 530 8.72 12.82 -59.47
N CYS A 531 9.95 12.54 -59.89
CA CYS A 531 10.22 11.66 -61.01
C CYS A 531 9.93 10.19 -60.68
N GLN A 532 9.98 9.76 -59.41
CA GLN A 532 9.54 8.43 -59.00
C GLN A 532 8.01 8.30 -59.09
N LEU A 533 7.30 9.38 -58.75
CA LEU A 533 5.84 9.45 -58.82
C LEU A 533 5.33 9.32 -60.25
N GLU A 534 5.91 10.07 -61.20
CA GLU A 534 5.58 9.98 -62.63
C GLU A 534 5.74 8.56 -63.21
N ARG A 535 6.63 7.76 -62.62
CA ARG A 535 6.94 6.39 -63.05
C ARG A 535 6.18 5.31 -62.26
N HIS A 536 5.41 5.67 -61.24
CA HIS A 536 4.81 4.73 -60.29
C HIS A 536 5.84 3.78 -59.62
N GLN A 537 7.04 4.27 -59.32
CA GLN A 537 8.16 3.50 -58.75
C GLN A 537 8.66 4.12 -57.43
N GLU A 538 7.75 4.42 -56.52
CA GLU A 538 8.02 5.18 -55.29
C GLU A 538 8.91 4.45 -54.27
N HIS A 539 9.04 3.13 -54.38
CA HIS A 539 9.88 2.31 -53.50
C HIS A 539 11.29 2.08 -54.03
N MET A 540 11.56 2.43 -55.30
CA MET A 540 12.82 2.09 -55.95
C MET A 540 13.87 3.18 -55.71
N THR A 541 15.06 2.77 -55.26
CA THR A 541 16.18 3.69 -55.10
C THR A 541 16.73 4.16 -56.44
N ILE A 542 17.51 5.26 -56.44
CA ILE A 542 18.18 5.77 -57.65
C ILE A 542 19.01 4.65 -58.31
N ARG A 543 19.74 3.85 -57.53
CA ARG A 543 20.52 2.72 -58.03
C ARG A 543 19.65 1.67 -58.72
N GLU A 544 18.56 1.24 -58.07
CA GLU A 544 17.70 0.19 -58.61
C GLU A 544 17.01 0.63 -59.90
N THR A 545 16.56 1.88 -59.96
CA THR A 545 15.98 2.43 -61.20
C THR A 545 17.00 2.49 -62.33
N VAL A 546 18.26 2.90 -62.08
CA VAL A 546 19.31 2.89 -63.11
C VAL A 546 19.62 1.47 -63.60
N ILE A 547 19.66 0.47 -62.69
CA ILE A 547 19.88 -0.93 -63.04
C ILE A 547 18.73 -1.49 -63.90
N GLU A 548 17.48 -1.12 -63.61
CA GLU A 548 16.29 -1.57 -64.34
C GLU A 548 16.23 -1.00 -65.77
N TYR A 549 16.59 0.28 -65.95
CA TYR A 549 16.58 0.96 -67.24
C TYR A 549 17.93 0.96 -67.98
N ALA A 550 18.93 0.22 -67.50
CA ALA A 550 20.29 0.21 -68.05
C ALA A 550 20.38 -0.10 -69.55
N GLY A 551 19.40 -0.82 -70.09
CA GLY A 551 19.33 -1.16 -71.51
C GLY A 551 18.84 -0.05 -72.45
N ASP A 552 18.51 1.14 -71.93
CA ASP A 552 18.13 2.33 -72.69
C ASP A 552 19.05 3.51 -72.32
N PRO A 553 20.02 3.85 -73.19
CA PRO A 553 21.02 4.87 -72.87
C PRO A 553 20.42 6.28 -72.72
N GLN A 554 19.29 6.56 -73.37
CA GLN A 554 18.62 7.87 -73.25
C GLN A 554 17.93 8.00 -71.89
N LYS A 555 17.26 6.94 -71.41
CA LYS A 555 16.65 6.93 -70.07
C LYS A 555 17.69 6.97 -68.96
N VAL A 556 18.83 6.28 -69.10
CA VAL A 556 19.93 6.37 -68.12
C VAL A 556 20.50 7.79 -68.08
N ALA A 557 20.65 8.45 -69.23
CA ALA A 557 21.10 9.85 -69.28
C ALA A 557 20.07 10.81 -68.64
N GLN A 558 18.78 10.57 -68.86
CA GLN A 558 17.70 11.32 -68.23
C GLN A 558 17.69 11.14 -66.70
N LEU A 559 17.82 9.90 -66.21
CA LEU A 559 17.89 9.60 -64.77
C LEU A 559 19.13 10.21 -64.12
N LYS A 560 20.27 10.21 -64.83
CA LYS A 560 21.50 10.87 -64.39
C LYS A 560 21.31 12.38 -64.22
N HIS A 561 20.58 13.01 -65.14
CA HIS A 561 20.26 14.44 -65.06
C HIS A 561 19.22 14.73 -63.96
N GLN A 562 18.18 13.90 -63.85
CA GLN A 562 17.12 14.04 -62.84
C GLN A 562 17.64 13.88 -61.40
N ALA A 563 18.58 12.95 -61.18
CA ALA A 563 19.21 12.73 -59.87
C ALA A 563 20.35 13.72 -59.55
N LYS A 564 20.58 14.74 -60.38
CA LYS A 564 21.66 15.75 -60.25
C LYS A 564 23.07 15.17 -60.02
N LEU A 565 23.30 13.94 -60.44
CA LEU A 565 24.59 13.25 -60.33
C LEU A 565 25.69 13.89 -61.20
N SER A 566 25.33 14.87 -62.03
CA SER A 566 26.22 15.58 -62.96
C SER A 566 26.76 16.90 -62.39
N GLU A 567 26.13 17.45 -61.33
CA GLU A 567 26.42 18.78 -60.79
C GLU A 567 27.31 18.76 -59.54
N LYS A 568 27.51 17.59 -58.92
CA LYS A 568 28.33 17.46 -57.72
C LYS A 568 29.82 17.62 -58.05
N GLN A 569 30.57 18.29 -57.16
CA GLN A 569 32.00 18.64 -57.31
C GLN A 569 32.94 17.44 -57.58
N LEU A 570 32.45 16.20 -57.50
CA LEU A 570 33.12 14.96 -57.88
C LEU A 570 32.45 14.36 -59.14
N VAL A 571 32.48 15.12 -60.23
CA VAL A 571 31.87 14.77 -61.52
C VAL A 571 32.39 13.41 -62.02
N GLU A 572 33.68 13.13 -61.83
CA GLU A 572 34.32 11.88 -62.26
C GLU A 572 33.83 10.66 -61.48
N GLU A 573 33.78 10.72 -60.14
CA GLU A 573 33.33 9.59 -59.31
C GLU A 573 31.84 9.28 -59.53
N SER A 574 31.01 10.30 -59.69
CA SER A 574 29.57 10.14 -59.93
C SER A 574 29.29 9.51 -61.31
N LEU A 575 30.07 9.90 -62.32
CA LEU A 575 30.07 9.25 -63.64
C LEU A 575 30.47 7.77 -63.55
N PHE A 576 31.48 7.45 -62.74
CA PHE A 576 31.93 6.08 -62.53
C PHE A 576 30.87 5.23 -61.85
N ILE A 577 30.16 5.76 -60.85
CA ILE A 577 29.09 5.04 -60.14
C ILE A 577 27.92 4.70 -61.08
N VAL A 578 27.44 5.66 -61.88
CA VAL A 578 26.38 5.39 -62.88
C VAL A 578 26.86 4.39 -63.93
N TYR A 579 28.13 4.48 -64.35
CA TYR A 579 28.74 3.53 -65.27
C TYR A 579 28.79 2.11 -64.69
N LEU A 580 29.13 1.96 -63.40
CA LEU A 580 29.08 0.68 -62.68
C LEU A 580 27.65 0.10 -62.59
N TRP A 581 26.66 0.93 -62.27
CA TRP A 581 25.25 0.50 -62.20
C TRP A 581 24.72 0.09 -63.59
N THR A 582 25.16 0.77 -64.65
CA THR A 582 24.81 0.43 -66.02
C THR A 582 25.42 -0.92 -66.44
N ILE A 583 26.68 -1.18 -66.10
CA ILE A 583 27.33 -2.49 -66.30
C ILE A 583 26.55 -3.60 -65.58
N GLU A 584 26.16 -3.36 -64.32
CA GLU A 584 25.38 -4.31 -63.53
C GLU A 584 24.00 -4.58 -64.14
N GLY A 585 23.31 -3.53 -64.58
CA GLY A 585 22.00 -3.63 -65.24
C GLY A 585 22.05 -4.32 -66.61
N LEU A 586 23.03 -3.99 -67.46
CA LEU A 586 23.21 -4.66 -68.77
C LEU A 586 23.51 -6.15 -68.61
N ALA A 587 24.32 -6.52 -67.61
CA ALA A 587 24.56 -7.91 -67.26
C ALA A 587 23.30 -8.61 -66.72
N LYS A 588 22.50 -7.94 -65.88
CA LYS A 588 21.21 -8.44 -65.37
C LYS A 588 20.19 -8.67 -66.50
N MET A 589 20.09 -7.75 -67.45
CA MET A 589 19.18 -7.83 -68.59
C MET A 589 19.66 -8.78 -69.70
N GLY A 590 20.92 -9.23 -69.65
CA GLY A 590 21.50 -10.12 -70.66
C GLY A 590 21.83 -9.45 -72.00
N LYS A 591 21.95 -8.11 -72.05
CA LYS A 591 22.30 -7.34 -73.27
C LYS A 591 23.81 -7.30 -73.48
N MET A 592 24.36 -8.45 -73.88
CA MET A 592 25.82 -8.68 -73.92
C MET A 592 26.53 -7.89 -75.03
N GLU A 593 25.86 -7.63 -76.14
CA GLU A 593 26.41 -6.81 -77.25
C GLU A 593 26.67 -5.37 -76.79
N GLN A 594 25.70 -4.75 -76.12
CA GLN A 594 25.85 -3.40 -75.57
C GLN A 594 26.92 -3.33 -74.48
N LEU A 595 27.01 -4.38 -73.65
CA LEU A 595 28.05 -4.52 -72.64
C LEU A 595 29.45 -4.64 -73.28
N PHE A 596 29.55 -5.38 -74.39
CA PHE A 596 30.78 -5.55 -75.14
C PHE A 596 31.21 -4.25 -75.82
N ASP A 597 30.28 -3.51 -76.42
CA ASP A 597 30.51 -2.19 -77.02
C ASP A 597 31.03 -1.19 -75.98
N MET A 598 30.46 -1.18 -74.77
CA MET A 598 30.97 -0.37 -73.65
C MET A 598 32.41 -0.71 -73.28
N ALA A 599 32.80 -1.98 -73.42
CA ALA A 599 34.15 -2.47 -73.13
C ALA A 599 35.12 -2.36 -74.33
N GLN A 600 34.69 -1.89 -75.51
CA GLN A 600 35.60 -1.64 -76.64
C GLN A 600 36.46 -0.39 -76.41
N LYS A 601 35.88 0.64 -75.79
CA LYS A 601 36.60 1.85 -75.36
C LYS A 601 37.30 1.59 -74.02
N ARG A 602 38.38 2.33 -73.74
CA ARG A 602 39.09 2.23 -72.45
C ARG A 602 38.12 2.58 -71.32
N SER A 603 37.73 1.58 -70.52
CA SER A 603 36.79 1.75 -69.42
C SER A 603 37.39 2.64 -68.32
N PRO A 604 36.69 3.71 -67.90
CA PRO A 604 37.19 4.60 -66.86
C PRO A 604 37.20 3.95 -65.47
N VAL A 605 36.41 2.89 -65.26
CA VAL A 605 36.33 2.12 -64.00
C VAL A 605 37.13 0.80 -64.06
N GLY A 606 37.92 0.62 -65.12
CA GLY A 606 38.60 -0.63 -65.42
C GLY A 606 37.65 -1.73 -65.89
N TYR A 607 38.18 -2.94 -66.07
CA TYR A 607 37.43 -4.10 -66.61
C TYR A 607 37.00 -5.10 -65.51
N VAL A 608 37.50 -4.96 -64.29
CA VAL A 608 37.11 -5.80 -63.14
C VAL A 608 35.61 -5.74 -62.84
N PRO A 609 34.93 -4.57 -62.89
CA PRO A 609 33.48 -4.50 -62.68
C PRO A 609 32.66 -5.28 -63.71
N PHE A 610 33.09 -5.31 -64.98
CA PHE A 610 32.45 -6.11 -66.04
C PHE A 610 32.49 -7.60 -65.69
N ILE A 611 33.63 -8.08 -65.20
CA ILE A 611 33.83 -9.47 -64.79
C ILE A 611 32.94 -9.79 -63.59
N LYS A 612 32.93 -8.93 -62.56
CA LYS A 612 32.10 -9.11 -61.36
C LYS A 612 30.60 -9.15 -61.70
N ALA A 613 30.12 -8.23 -62.55
CA ALA A 613 28.72 -8.18 -62.98
C ALA A 613 28.33 -9.42 -63.80
N CYS A 614 29.16 -9.82 -64.76
CA CYS A 614 28.93 -11.04 -65.57
C CYS A 614 28.85 -12.30 -64.70
N ILE A 615 29.70 -12.42 -63.68
CA ILE A 615 29.70 -13.60 -62.80
C ILE A 615 28.50 -13.60 -61.86
N LYS A 616 28.12 -12.42 -61.34
CA LYS A 616 26.94 -12.26 -60.48
C LYS A 616 25.65 -12.75 -61.16
N TYR A 617 25.52 -12.53 -62.47
CA TYR A 617 24.35 -12.97 -63.25
C TYR A 617 24.61 -14.23 -64.11
N ASN A 618 25.59 -15.06 -63.70
CA ASN A 618 25.90 -16.37 -64.29
C ASN A 618 26.29 -16.36 -65.79
N ARG A 619 26.92 -15.28 -66.27
CA ARG A 619 27.42 -15.09 -67.65
C ARG A 619 28.94 -15.27 -67.72
N ARG A 620 29.44 -16.46 -67.34
CA ARG A 620 30.87 -16.73 -67.17
C ARG A 620 31.69 -16.63 -68.47
N GLU A 621 31.14 -17.03 -69.61
CA GLU A 621 31.86 -17.01 -70.89
C GLU A 621 32.19 -15.59 -71.38
N GLU A 622 31.28 -14.64 -71.17
CA GLU A 622 31.54 -13.23 -71.52
C GLU A 622 32.57 -12.59 -70.57
N GLY A 623 32.53 -12.95 -69.29
CA GLY A 623 33.50 -12.50 -68.29
C GLY A 623 34.95 -12.81 -68.66
N LYS A 624 35.21 -13.95 -69.33
CA LYS A 624 36.55 -14.33 -69.80
C LYS A 624 37.09 -13.39 -70.89
N LYS A 625 36.22 -12.83 -71.74
CA LYS A 625 36.63 -11.89 -72.80
C LYS A 625 37.20 -10.59 -72.20
N TYR A 626 36.61 -10.13 -71.10
CA TYR A 626 37.06 -8.92 -70.41
C TYR A 626 38.31 -9.15 -69.57
N PHE A 627 38.57 -10.38 -69.14
CA PHE A 627 39.79 -10.74 -68.42
C PHE A 627 41.06 -10.42 -69.23
N ALA A 628 41.05 -10.69 -70.53
CA ALA A 628 42.17 -10.40 -71.42
C ALA A 628 42.50 -8.90 -71.53
N LYS A 629 41.55 -8.01 -71.17
CA LYS A 629 41.72 -6.55 -71.21
C LYS A 629 42.15 -5.95 -69.86
N VAL A 630 42.21 -6.75 -68.78
CA VAL A 630 42.60 -6.26 -67.46
C VAL A 630 44.12 -6.04 -67.42
N SER A 631 44.54 -4.82 -67.07
CA SER A 631 45.95 -4.44 -66.95
C SER A 631 46.19 -3.84 -65.56
N GLY A 632 47.22 -4.32 -64.85
CA GLY A 632 47.55 -3.86 -63.51
C GLY A 632 47.45 -4.99 -62.49
N TYR A 633 48.41 -5.07 -61.57
CA TYR A 633 48.54 -6.20 -60.64
C TYR A 633 47.34 -6.35 -59.70
N GLN A 634 46.91 -5.27 -59.06
CA GLN A 634 45.77 -5.31 -58.13
C GLN A 634 44.46 -5.69 -58.85
N ASP A 635 44.24 -5.15 -60.06
CA ASP A 635 43.06 -5.46 -60.86
C ASP A 635 43.06 -6.88 -61.43
N LEU A 636 44.23 -7.40 -61.82
CA LEU A 636 44.38 -8.80 -62.25
C LEU A 636 44.09 -9.76 -61.10
N VAL A 637 44.61 -9.49 -59.91
CA VAL A 637 44.29 -10.27 -58.70
C VAL A 637 42.80 -10.20 -58.40
N ALA A 638 42.19 -9.01 -58.45
CA ALA A 638 40.76 -8.84 -58.23
C ALA A 638 39.90 -9.54 -59.30
N ALA A 639 40.34 -9.58 -60.56
CA ALA A 639 39.69 -10.29 -61.66
C ALA A 639 39.79 -11.81 -61.51
N TYR A 640 40.97 -12.34 -61.15
CA TYR A 640 41.16 -13.76 -60.85
C TYR A 640 40.29 -14.21 -59.66
N LEU A 641 40.21 -13.38 -58.62
CA LEU A 641 39.32 -13.60 -57.48
C LEU A 641 37.85 -13.59 -57.90
N ALA A 642 37.43 -12.64 -58.73
CA ALA A 642 36.06 -12.59 -59.24
C ALA A 642 35.71 -13.84 -60.05
N LEU A 643 36.61 -14.32 -60.92
CA LEU A 643 36.47 -15.55 -61.73
C LEU A 643 36.52 -16.85 -60.90
N GLY A 644 36.84 -16.79 -59.61
CA GLY A 644 36.98 -17.95 -58.73
C GLY A 644 38.28 -18.74 -58.94
N ASN A 645 39.26 -18.17 -59.67
CA ASN A 645 40.57 -18.79 -59.89
C ASN A 645 41.58 -18.29 -58.84
N PHE A 646 41.44 -18.80 -57.62
CA PHE A 646 42.27 -18.43 -56.48
C PHE A 646 43.75 -18.84 -56.65
N VAL A 647 44.01 -19.95 -57.35
CA VAL A 647 45.38 -20.45 -57.57
C VAL A 647 46.15 -19.52 -58.51
N GLY A 648 45.49 -19.02 -59.57
CA GLY A 648 46.06 -18.02 -60.47
C GLY A 648 46.35 -16.69 -59.76
N ALA A 649 45.40 -16.20 -58.94
CA ALA A 649 45.60 -15.01 -58.12
C ALA A 649 46.78 -15.16 -57.14
N ALA A 650 46.86 -16.31 -56.45
CA ALA A 650 47.89 -16.56 -55.45
C ALA A 650 49.29 -16.69 -56.05
N LYS A 651 49.43 -17.33 -57.22
CA LYS A 651 50.71 -17.39 -57.93
C LYS A 651 51.23 -15.98 -58.28
N MET A 652 50.35 -15.10 -58.76
CA MET A 652 50.74 -13.73 -59.05
C MET A 652 51.19 -12.93 -57.82
N ALA A 653 50.49 -13.10 -56.70
CA ALA A 653 50.88 -12.46 -55.43
C ALA A 653 52.19 -13.05 -54.88
N PHE A 654 52.38 -14.37 -55.07
CA PHE A 654 53.59 -15.08 -54.70
C PHE A 654 54.81 -14.60 -55.49
N ASP A 655 54.70 -14.47 -56.82
CA ASP A 655 55.79 -14.03 -57.69
C ASP A 655 56.27 -12.60 -57.35
N ARG A 656 55.39 -11.76 -56.79
CA ARG A 656 55.72 -10.38 -56.36
C ARG A 656 56.10 -10.25 -54.89
N ARG A 657 56.11 -11.35 -54.13
CA ARG A 657 56.36 -11.37 -52.68
C ARG A 657 55.40 -10.50 -51.85
N ASP A 658 54.16 -10.36 -52.30
CA ASP A 658 53.13 -9.58 -51.61
C ASP A 658 52.37 -10.46 -50.61
N ARG A 659 52.85 -10.49 -49.36
CA ARG A 659 52.34 -11.35 -48.29
C ARG A 659 50.89 -11.01 -47.90
N ASP A 660 50.54 -9.73 -47.86
CA ASP A 660 49.23 -9.28 -47.40
C ASP A 660 48.13 -9.69 -48.39
N THR A 661 48.38 -9.50 -49.69
CA THR A 661 47.44 -9.90 -50.74
C THR A 661 47.33 -11.43 -50.83
N LEU A 662 48.43 -12.16 -50.64
CA LEU A 662 48.45 -13.63 -50.63
C LEU A 662 47.65 -14.20 -49.43
N GLN A 663 47.78 -13.59 -48.25
CA GLN A 663 47.02 -13.97 -47.06
C GLN A 663 45.51 -13.66 -47.22
N HIS A 664 45.17 -12.53 -47.82
CA HIS A 664 43.78 -12.20 -48.15
C HIS A 664 43.16 -13.18 -49.18
N ILE A 665 43.93 -13.61 -50.20
CA ILE A 665 43.50 -14.65 -51.15
C ILE A 665 43.32 -16.01 -50.43
N PHE A 666 44.23 -16.36 -49.52
CA PHE A 666 44.13 -17.59 -48.72
C PHE A 666 42.83 -17.63 -47.91
N MET A 667 42.50 -16.54 -47.20
CA MET A 667 41.24 -16.45 -46.46
C MET A 667 40.01 -16.59 -47.36
N LYS A 668 40.01 -15.94 -48.54
CA LYS A 668 38.89 -16.03 -49.50
C LYS A 668 38.79 -17.37 -50.22
N SER A 669 39.86 -18.15 -50.26
CA SER A 669 39.91 -19.46 -50.94
C SER A 669 39.33 -20.62 -50.12
N HIS A 670 38.93 -20.39 -48.86
CA HIS A 670 38.42 -21.44 -47.95
C HIS A 670 37.23 -22.23 -48.52
N SER A 671 36.40 -21.59 -49.35
CA SER A 671 35.24 -22.20 -49.99
C SER A 671 35.59 -23.31 -50.99
N ASN A 672 36.83 -23.34 -51.51
CA ASN A 672 37.29 -24.33 -52.48
C ASN A 672 38.48 -25.12 -51.89
N LYS A 673 38.23 -26.33 -51.38
CA LYS A 673 39.21 -27.17 -50.65
C LYS A 673 40.52 -27.40 -51.43
N GLU A 674 40.44 -27.63 -52.74
CA GLU A 674 41.63 -27.87 -53.56
C GLU A 674 42.46 -26.60 -53.76
N ALA A 675 41.78 -25.47 -53.98
CA ALA A 675 42.43 -24.18 -54.12
C ALA A 675 43.04 -23.74 -52.78
N TYR A 676 42.34 -23.94 -51.65
CA TYR A 676 42.81 -23.60 -50.31
C TYR A 676 44.10 -24.32 -49.94
N SER A 677 44.20 -25.63 -50.24
CA SER A 677 45.44 -26.40 -50.01
C SER A 677 46.61 -25.87 -50.84
N LYS A 678 46.38 -25.57 -52.13
CA LYS A 678 47.42 -25.08 -53.04
C LYS A 678 47.86 -23.65 -52.71
N VAL A 679 46.93 -22.78 -52.34
CA VAL A 679 47.23 -21.40 -51.90
C VAL A 679 47.92 -21.41 -50.54
N GLY A 680 47.52 -22.31 -49.61
CA GLY A 680 48.17 -22.46 -48.31
C GLY A 680 49.61 -22.96 -48.41
N GLN A 681 49.93 -23.80 -49.41
CA GLN A 681 51.32 -24.15 -49.72
C GLN A 681 52.12 -22.92 -50.16
N LEU A 682 51.55 -22.09 -51.06
CA LEU A 682 52.18 -20.85 -51.52
C LEU A 682 52.42 -19.85 -50.38
N VAL A 683 51.48 -19.69 -49.45
CA VAL A 683 51.63 -18.85 -48.25
C VAL A 683 52.76 -19.35 -47.34
N LYS A 684 52.88 -20.66 -47.14
CA LYS A 684 53.95 -21.24 -46.28
C LYS A 684 55.34 -21.13 -46.90
N SER A 685 55.42 -21.14 -48.23
CA SER A 685 56.68 -21.07 -48.97
C SER A 685 57.25 -19.66 -49.16
N LEU A 686 56.47 -18.62 -48.83
CA LEU A 686 56.83 -17.22 -49.01
C LEU A 686 57.08 -16.52 -47.68
#